data_AF-A0A9Q5HXR8-F1
#
_entry.id   AF-A0A9Q5HXR8-F1
#
_cell.length_a   1.000
_cell.length_b   1.000
_cell.length_c   1.000
_cell.angle_alpha   90.00
_cell.angle_beta   90.00
_cell.angle_gamma   90.00
#
_symmetry.space_group_name_H-M   'P 1'
#
loop_
_entity.id
_entity.type
_entity.pdbx_description
1 polymer ?
#
loop_
_entity_poly.entity_id
_entity_poly.type
_entity_poly.pdbx_seq_one_letter_code
_entity_poly.pdbx_strand_id
1 'polypeptide(L)'
;MKNSFSDANLPQTSDGRHIALGVRAGENFDSASRAEAIAHFLDQIEHSEYHGAMGMPVPAVFRLVSNRGFLTITGRYHGVPIGIIISIGIGYPNLTWTSLLGSCGGLTDYPVGALVVPYASISIRRNYDFDFLLDVPSDDSACPYEVSKPDHSSTTSSSIPPVMFRGSLGVFDNDSSPVEQTDARKIEVIAPIPQDAPSPTSTASSDGVYSPLTPEDGDEVNLPPKPGLDYERENVTKAGFKLGSSSIDEGRQFKVVVIGAGYSGIIAGIRFTQRMENIDLTIYEKNAGVGGTWFSNRYPGIANDVPAHCYQLTFEQKTDWSAFYSPGPEIRTETERIVEKYKLMRYIRLNHELTHAKFDETSGKWILRLRRPRASSDTPSASASDNELETIEDTADFVLAGVGSLSRWSWPNIEGLKDFKGNILHSASWPTDESGWWHSSIADWSDKRVGVIGSGSTATQIVPTLQPRVKHLFNYVRGKTWLSPTFLGDRMSEILGHDKTSDNHIFTDEDRNKLKDPEFYKHFRHGLESEMNSMHLITIRGTDLQKQRQKEFKEYMLSRLKKKPWIANYLMPDFSVTCRRLTPGPGYLEALQADNVDFVPRDIKRITETGVELDDGTHHELDVIVCATGYDTSYNYPFSVIGRGGQTLKDRFTPHPETYISLCVDGFPNWFMSMGPNSVFGAGSMLIVMEKQVEYAIQVAKKMQREHIKSIEPKFEAVRDFDEYLEEYFKTTTFTENCRSWYKMGKAEGRVVGLWPGSTLHVVKTFQNPRWEDYNYEFLDSVPGSRGPNRFYWLGDGSTYNEKHLTGDRAWYLRDDEVDIPPVPE
;
A
#
# COMPACT_ATOMS: atom_id res chain seq x y z
N MET A 1 -2.31 -38.31 26.15
CA MET A 1 -1.46 -37.19 26.63
C MET A 1 -1.76 -36.77 28.07
N LYS A 2 -2.85 -36.02 28.39
CA LYS A 2 -3.11 -35.58 29.79
C LYS A 2 -3.12 -36.74 30.81
N ASN A 3 -3.77 -37.86 30.46
CA ASN A 3 -3.83 -39.07 31.29
C ASN A 3 -2.53 -39.91 31.25
N SER A 4 -1.68 -39.70 30.26
CA SER A 4 -0.41 -40.43 30.11
C SER A 4 0.68 -39.82 31.00
N PHE A 5 0.62 -38.50 31.23
CA PHE A 5 1.51 -37.80 32.16
C PHE A 5 1.18 -38.07 33.64
N SER A 6 -0.05 -38.51 33.96
CA SER A 6 -0.43 -38.86 35.34
C SER A 6 0.17 -40.19 35.82
N ASP A 7 0.41 -41.14 34.92
CA ASP A 7 1.00 -42.45 35.24
C ASP A 7 2.54 -42.40 35.42
N ALA A 8 3.17 -41.29 35.03
CA ALA A 8 4.61 -41.06 35.11
C ALA A 8 5.12 -40.54 36.47
N ASN A 9 4.26 -40.48 37.50
CA ASN A 9 4.58 -39.96 38.84
C ASN A 9 5.14 -38.52 38.87
N LEU A 10 4.67 -37.66 37.96
CA LEU A 10 5.01 -36.23 37.98
C LEU A 10 4.27 -35.50 39.13
N PRO A 11 4.87 -34.49 39.77
CA PRO A 11 4.25 -33.78 40.90
C PRO A 11 2.90 -33.16 40.53
N GLN A 12 1.86 -33.39 41.33
CA GLN A 12 0.52 -32.86 41.09
C GLN A 12 0.19 -31.69 42.04
N THR A 13 -0.71 -30.82 41.60
CA THR A 13 -1.38 -29.87 42.51
C THR A 13 -2.26 -30.61 43.52
N SER A 14 -2.53 -30.00 44.67
CA SER A 14 -3.30 -30.62 45.76
C SER A 14 -4.73 -31.00 45.39
N ASP A 15 -5.27 -30.45 44.30
CA ASP A 15 -6.59 -30.76 43.76
C ASP A 15 -6.58 -31.87 42.68
N GLY A 16 -5.40 -32.40 42.32
CA GLY A 16 -5.24 -33.50 41.37
C GLY A 16 -5.61 -33.19 39.92
N ARG A 17 -5.91 -31.92 39.59
CA ARG A 17 -6.42 -31.53 38.25
C ARG A 17 -5.33 -31.07 37.29
N HIS A 18 -4.17 -30.69 37.82
CA HIS A 18 -3.03 -30.17 37.09
C HIS A 18 -1.74 -30.92 37.46
N ILE A 19 -0.95 -31.25 36.45
CA ILE A 19 0.36 -31.87 36.60
C ILE A 19 1.39 -30.73 36.53
N ALA A 20 2.10 -30.49 37.62
CA ALA A 20 3.10 -29.44 37.71
C ALA A 20 4.41 -29.94 37.09
N LEU A 21 4.75 -29.39 35.92
CA LEU A 21 6.03 -29.63 35.27
C LEU A 21 7.12 -28.63 35.74
N GLY A 22 6.79 -27.75 36.70
CA GLY A 22 7.69 -26.78 37.33
C GLY A 22 8.51 -27.33 38.49
N VAL A 23 9.41 -26.50 39.04
CA VAL A 23 10.34 -26.86 40.14
C VAL A 23 9.67 -26.59 41.49
N ARG A 24 9.79 -27.49 42.48
CA ARG A 24 9.39 -27.16 43.86
C ARG A 24 10.42 -26.22 44.48
N ALA A 25 10.01 -25.39 45.43
CA ALA A 25 10.94 -24.53 46.15
C ALA A 25 12.09 -25.36 46.77
N GLY A 26 13.33 -25.12 46.31
CA GLY A 26 14.54 -25.76 46.83
C GLY A 26 15.19 -26.84 45.96
N GLU A 27 14.64 -27.20 44.79
CA GLU A 27 15.30 -28.11 43.84
C GLU A 27 16.12 -27.35 42.79
N ASN A 28 17.36 -27.77 42.54
CA ASN A 28 18.20 -27.28 41.43
C ASN A 28 18.23 -28.35 40.33
N PHE A 29 17.37 -28.21 39.31
CA PHE A 29 17.44 -29.02 38.09
C PHE A 29 17.40 -28.12 36.86
N ASP A 30 18.31 -28.39 35.92
CA ASP A 30 18.45 -27.68 34.65
C ASP A 30 17.21 -27.90 33.75
N SER A 31 16.74 -26.83 33.10
CA SER A 31 15.59 -26.85 32.19
C SER A 31 15.84 -27.71 30.94
N ALA A 32 17.10 -27.83 30.51
CA ALA A 32 17.49 -28.68 29.38
C ALA A 32 17.28 -30.18 29.70
N SER A 33 17.77 -30.65 30.85
CA SER A 33 17.62 -32.05 31.26
C SER A 33 16.16 -32.48 31.47
N ARG A 34 15.27 -31.54 31.84
CA ARG A 34 13.82 -31.80 31.93
C ARG A 34 13.17 -31.94 30.56
N ALA A 35 13.54 -31.08 29.61
CA ALA A 35 13.00 -31.16 28.26
C ALA A 35 13.40 -32.45 27.55
N GLU A 36 14.64 -32.93 27.79
CA GLU A 36 15.11 -34.24 27.34
C GLU A 36 14.32 -35.39 27.97
N ALA A 37 14.06 -35.35 29.28
CA ALA A 37 13.26 -36.38 29.96
C ALA A 37 11.81 -36.47 29.45
N ILE A 38 11.20 -35.31 29.13
CA ILE A 38 9.85 -35.27 28.56
C ILE A 38 9.83 -35.81 27.12
N ALA A 39 10.82 -35.44 26.29
CA ALA A 39 10.94 -35.97 24.94
C ALA A 39 11.12 -37.49 24.95
N HIS A 40 12.00 -38.01 25.82
CA HIS A 40 12.25 -39.44 25.97
C HIS A 40 11.01 -40.21 26.46
N PHE A 41 10.22 -39.64 27.38
CA PHE A 41 8.98 -40.26 27.85
C PHE A 41 7.91 -40.33 26.75
N LEU A 42 7.77 -39.26 25.95
CA LEU A 42 6.85 -39.24 24.80
C LEU A 42 7.25 -40.26 23.73
N ASP A 43 8.54 -40.41 23.47
CA ASP A 43 9.05 -41.49 22.64
C ASP A 43 8.67 -42.85 23.23
N GLN A 44 8.90 -43.11 24.52
CA GLN A 44 8.54 -44.40 25.13
C GLN A 44 7.04 -44.75 25.01
N ILE A 45 6.14 -43.77 25.15
CA ILE A 45 4.69 -44.00 24.97
C ILE A 45 4.39 -44.44 23.53
N GLU A 46 4.88 -43.72 22.53
CA GLU A 46 4.66 -44.09 21.12
C GLU A 46 5.22 -45.47 20.78
N HIS A 47 6.41 -45.78 21.29
CA HIS A 47 7.07 -47.05 21.04
C HIS A 47 6.37 -48.22 21.75
N SER A 48 5.69 -47.98 22.87
CA SER A 48 4.93 -49.02 23.60
C SER A 48 3.65 -49.48 22.90
N GLU A 49 3.11 -48.67 21.97
CA GLU A 49 1.93 -49.01 21.16
C GLU A 49 2.28 -49.64 19.80
N TYR A 50 3.54 -49.60 19.39
CA TYR A 50 4.06 -50.30 18.20
C TYR A 50 4.49 -51.74 18.54
N HIS A 51 3.55 -52.68 18.53
CA HIS A 51 3.88 -54.12 18.46
C HIS A 51 4.05 -54.56 17.01
N GLY A 52 5.29 -54.64 16.50
CA GLY A 52 5.53 -55.31 15.22
C GLY A 52 6.95 -55.26 14.65
N ALA A 53 7.56 -56.45 14.58
CA ALA A 53 8.66 -56.89 13.70
C ALA A 53 10.12 -56.52 14.05
N MET A 54 10.80 -57.51 14.67
CA MET A 54 12.25 -57.80 14.62
C MET A 54 13.25 -56.62 14.72
N GLY A 55 13.66 -56.30 15.95
CA GLY A 55 15.08 -56.08 16.29
C GLY A 55 15.85 -54.92 15.65
N MET A 56 15.21 -53.97 14.97
CA MET A 56 15.85 -52.74 14.51
C MET A 56 15.56 -51.58 15.46
N PRO A 57 16.52 -50.67 15.73
CA PRO A 57 16.27 -49.47 16.52
C PRO A 57 15.23 -48.58 15.81
N VAL A 58 14.19 -48.20 16.53
CA VAL A 58 13.14 -47.31 16.02
C VAL A 58 13.62 -45.86 16.22
N PRO A 59 13.58 -44.99 15.19
CA PRO A 59 14.05 -43.61 15.30
C PRO A 59 13.15 -42.79 16.23
N ALA A 60 13.77 -41.88 17.00
CA ALA A 60 13.07 -40.96 17.90
C ALA A 60 11.98 -40.17 17.15
N VAL A 61 10.77 -40.16 17.70
CA VAL A 61 9.57 -39.54 17.09
C VAL A 61 9.44 -38.08 17.52
N PHE A 62 10.07 -37.71 18.64
CA PHE A 62 10.14 -36.35 19.16
C PHE A 62 11.56 -35.79 19.14
N ARG A 63 11.71 -34.52 18.78
CA ARG A 63 12.96 -33.76 18.77
C ARG A 63 12.87 -32.54 19.69
N LEU A 64 13.96 -32.26 20.40
CA LEU A 64 14.13 -31.05 21.19
C LEU A 64 14.90 -30.00 20.38
N VAL A 65 14.35 -28.79 20.26
CA VAL A 65 14.95 -27.69 19.50
C VAL A 65 15.03 -26.45 20.40
N SER A 66 16.21 -25.83 20.48
CA SER A 66 16.39 -24.54 21.14
C SER A 66 16.30 -23.40 20.12
N ASN A 67 15.40 -22.45 20.32
CA ASN A 67 15.30 -21.27 19.46
C ASN A 67 14.90 -20.03 20.28
N ARG A 68 15.68 -18.95 20.17
CA ARG A 68 15.44 -17.64 20.82
C ARG A 68 15.06 -17.69 22.31
N GLY A 69 15.71 -18.54 23.10
CA GLY A 69 15.49 -18.65 24.55
C GLY A 69 14.34 -19.57 24.97
N PHE A 70 13.78 -20.34 24.03
CA PHE A 70 12.76 -21.36 24.30
C PHE A 70 13.27 -22.74 23.90
N LEU A 71 12.96 -23.75 24.71
CA LEU A 71 13.11 -25.16 24.34
C LEU A 71 11.77 -25.63 23.79
N THR A 72 11.76 -26.17 22.57
CA THR A 72 10.54 -26.68 21.93
C THR A 72 10.71 -28.14 21.61
N ILE A 73 9.81 -28.99 22.11
CA ILE A 73 9.72 -30.40 21.75
C ILE A 73 8.73 -30.51 20.58
N THR A 74 9.14 -31.10 19.47
CA THR A 74 8.32 -31.25 18.27
C THR A 74 8.30 -32.71 17.84
N GLY A 75 7.15 -33.23 17.45
CA GLY A 75 7.01 -34.63 17.00
C GLY A 75 5.57 -35.01 16.72
N ARG A 76 5.28 -36.31 16.52
CA ARG A 76 3.92 -36.81 16.30
C ARG A 76 3.47 -37.69 17.47
N TYR A 77 2.32 -37.38 18.06
CA TYR A 77 1.67 -38.19 19.10
C TYR A 77 0.40 -38.83 18.52
N HIS A 78 0.36 -40.16 18.50
CA HIS A 78 -0.55 -41.05 17.77
C HIS A 78 -0.82 -40.57 16.34
N GLY A 79 0.25 -40.28 15.60
CA GLY A 79 0.19 -39.80 14.22
C GLY A 79 -0.15 -38.31 14.05
N VAL A 80 -0.52 -37.59 15.12
CA VAL A 80 -0.87 -36.16 15.07
C VAL A 80 0.36 -35.30 15.37
N PRO A 81 0.74 -34.35 14.49
CA PRO A 81 1.85 -33.44 14.74
C PRO A 81 1.54 -32.49 15.90
N ILE A 82 2.48 -32.42 16.85
CA ILE A 82 2.40 -31.56 18.04
C ILE A 82 3.72 -30.82 18.27
N GLY A 83 3.60 -29.62 18.84
CA GLY A 83 4.72 -28.85 19.38
C GLY A 83 4.44 -28.47 20.84
N ILE A 84 5.42 -28.66 21.71
CA ILE A 84 5.38 -28.33 23.13
C ILE A 84 6.48 -27.30 23.40
N ILE A 85 6.09 -26.08 23.75
CA ILE A 85 7.04 -24.98 24.03
C ILE A 85 7.27 -24.91 25.54
N ILE A 86 8.55 -24.91 25.93
CA ILE A 86 9.05 -24.77 27.29
C ILE A 86 9.84 -23.45 27.36
N SER A 87 9.34 -22.50 28.14
CA SER A 87 10.03 -21.23 28.38
C SER A 87 11.27 -21.44 29.26
N ILE A 88 12.44 -21.03 28.76
CA ILE A 88 13.66 -20.99 29.56
C ILE A 88 13.78 -19.56 30.09
N GLY A 89 13.57 -19.37 31.40
CA GLY A 89 13.85 -18.08 32.01
C GLY A 89 15.36 -17.82 32.05
N ILE A 90 15.91 -17.14 31.05
CA ILE A 90 17.27 -16.57 31.13
C ILE A 90 17.13 -15.15 31.67
N GLY A 91 17.59 -14.95 32.91
CA GLY A 91 17.65 -13.63 33.52
C GLY A 91 18.66 -12.71 32.82
N TYR A 92 18.18 -11.58 32.34
CA TYR A 92 18.82 -10.27 32.52
C TYR A 92 17.74 -9.26 32.94
N PRO A 93 18.00 -8.39 33.94
CA PRO A 93 16.99 -7.56 34.57
C PRO A 93 16.66 -6.33 33.71
N ASN A 94 15.42 -5.84 33.86
CA ASN A 94 14.85 -4.61 33.32
C ASN A 94 14.32 -4.69 31.88
N LEU A 95 13.03 -4.99 31.77
CA LEU A 95 12.07 -4.29 30.90
C LEU A 95 10.65 -4.76 31.29
N THR A 96 9.98 -4.02 32.17
CA THR A 96 8.53 -4.13 32.39
C THR A 96 7.79 -3.03 31.63
N TRP A 97 6.58 -3.38 31.21
CA TRP A 97 5.80 -2.82 30.11
C TRP A 97 5.10 -1.47 30.41
N THR A 98 5.70 -0.57 31.19
CA THR A 98 5.08 0.70 31.61
C THR A 98 5.99 1.94 31.53
N SER A 99 7.08 1.91 30.77
CA SER A 99 8.02 3.04 30.61
C SER A 99 8.29 3.44 29.16
N LEU A 100 7.25 3.54 28.33
CA LEU A 100 7.30 4.12 26.98
C LEU A 100 6.63 5.51 26.88
N LEU A 101 6.32 6.16 28.00
CA LEU A 101 5.78 7.52 28.03
C LEU A 101 6.39 8.37 29.16
N GLY A 102 7.36 9.22 28.80
CA GLY A 102 7.51 10.59 29.32
C GLY A 102 7.99 10.87 30.75
N SER A 103 9.14 11.57 30.80
CA SER A 103 9.64 12.48 31.85
C SER A 103 10.44 11.92 33.03
N CYS A 104 11.54 12.62 33.33
CA CYS A 104 12.52 12.35 34.38
C CYS A 104 11.92 12.45 35.79
N GLY A 105 12.35 11.54 36.68
CA GLY A 105 12.17 11.66 38.12
C GLY A 105 12.74 10.42 38.80
N GLY A 106 13.85 10.58 39.51
CA GLY A 106 14.55 9.47 40.16
C GLY A 106 13.74 8.85 41.29
N LEU A 107 13.97 7.56 41.55
CA LEU A 107 13.63 6.91 42.81
C LEU A 107 14.73 5.91 43.18
N THR A 108 15.48 6.31 44.20
CA THR A 108 16.25 5.45 45.12
C THR A 108 15.30 4.68 46.04
N ASP A 109 15.82 3.57 46.57
CA ASP A 109 15.35 2.80 47.75
C ASP A 109 14.29 1.69 47.57
N TYR A 110 14.76 0.45 47.31
CA TYR A 110 14.19 -0.78 47.89
C TYR A 110 15.29 -1.86 48.15
N PRO A 111 15.15 -2.70 49.19
CA PRO A 111 16.22 -3.51 49.76
C PRO A 111 16.48 -4.82 49.00
N VAL A 112 17.75 -5.24 49.03
CA VAL A 112 18.27 -6.50 48.47
C VAL A 112 17.69 -7.70 49.23
N GLY A 113 17.03 -8.63 48.53
CA GLY A 113 16.77 -9.98 49.06
C GLY A 113 15.36 -10.58 48.96
N ALA A 114 14.51 -10.18 48.01
CA ALA A 114 13.24 -10.89 47.75
C ALA A 114 13.11 -11.26 46.26
N LEU A 115 13.13 -12.57 45.95
CA LEU A 115 12.89 -13.13 44.62
C LEU A 115 11.62 -13.99 44.67
N VAL A 116 10.61 -13.60 43.89
CA VAL A 116 9.42 -14.40 43.56
C VAL A 116 9.54 -14.77 42.08
N VAL A 117 9.51 -16.06 41.76
CA VAL A 117 9.64 -16.60 40.38
C VAL A 117 8.26 -16.97 39.84
N PRO A 118 7.82 -16.43 38.68
CA PRO A 118 6.52 -16.80 38.09
C PRO A 118 6.61 -18.09 37.26
N TYR A 119 5.46 -18.77 37.19
CA TYR A 119 5.16 -20.05 36.54
C TYR A 119 5.60 -20.14 35.07
N ALA A 120 6.09 -21.32 34.66
CA ALA A 120 6.20 -21.70 33.25
C ALA A 120 4.82 -22.15 32.72
N SER A 121 4.33 -21.51 31.67
CA SER A 121 3.12 -21.89 30.94
C SER A 121 3.47 -22.79 29.75
N ILE A 122 2.74 -23.90 29.60
CA ILE A 122 2.87 -24.83 28.46
C ILE A 122 1.68 -24.62 27.54
N SER A 123 1.94 -24.29 26.28
CA SER A 123 0.93 -24.25 25.22
C SER A 123 1.09 -25.49 24.34
N ILE A 124 0.01 -26.28 24.20
CA ILE A 124 -0.05 -27.41 23.27
C ILE A 124 -0.86 -26.94 22.06
N ARG A 125 -0.23 -26.85 20.89
CA ARG A 125 -0.93 -26.54 19.62
C ARG A 125 -0.97 -27.78 18.73
N ARG A 126 -2.13 -28.05 18.13
CA ARG A 126 -2.23 -28.90 16.93
C ARG A 126 -1.68 -28.08 15.77
N ASN A 127 -0.53 -28.46 15.21
CA ASN A 127 0.04 -27.76 14.06
C ASN A 127 -0.44 -28.43 12.77
N TYR A 128 -1.17 -27.70 11.93
CA TYR A 128 -1.49 -28.11 10.55
C TYR A 128 -0.45 -27.63 9.53
N ASP A 129 0.43 -26.72 9.94
CA ASP A 129 1.45 -26.11 9.10
C ASP A 129 2.82 -26.45 9.68
N PHE A 130 3.59 -27.33 9.03
CA PHE A 130 5.07 -27.38 9.00
C PHE A 130 5.51 -28.71 8.32
N ASP A 131 5.83 -28.65 7.03
CA ASP A 131 6.54 -29.72 6.31
C ASP A 131 8.05 -29.61 6.59
N PHE A 132 8.64 -30.66 7.16
CA PHE A 132 10.10 -30.82 7.18
C PHE A 132 10.53 -31.68 6.00
N LEU A 133 11.11 -31.01 5.00
CA LEU A 133 11.95 -31.57 3.98
C LEU A 133 13.32 -31.94 4.59
N LEU A 134 13.71 -33.23 4.55
CA LEU A 134 14.91 -33.76 3.86
C LEU A 134 15.61 -34.96 4.54
N ASP A 135 15.97 -35.90 3.65
CA ASP A 135 17.18 -36.73 3.56
C ASP A 135 17.98 -37.07 4.83
N VAL A 136 18.14 -38.38 5.03
CA VAL A 136 18.99 -39.00 6.05
C VAL A 136 20.39 -39.23 5.50
N PRO A 137 21.46 -38.64 6.07
CA PRO A 137 22.78 -39.26 6.04
C PRO A 137 22.90 -40.22 7.22
N SER A 138 23.25 -41.47 6.92
CA SER A 138 23.57 -42.50 7.89
C SER A 138 24.90 -42.21 8.58
N ASP A 139 24.90 -41.89 9.86
CA ASP A 139 25.99 -42.26 10.76
C ASP A 139 25.47 -42.49 12.18
N ASP A 140 25.50 -43.75 12.60
CA ASP A 140 25.09 -44.27 13.91
C ASP A 140 26.23 -44.05 14.91
N SER A 141 26.13 -43.06 15.81
CA SER A 141 26.75 -43.11 17.17
C SER A 141 26.62 -41.86 18.06
N ALA A 142 25.88 -40.82 17.70
CA ALA A 142 25.67 -39.65 18.58
C ALA A 142 24.28 -39.64 19.24
N CYS A 143 24.20 -39.22 20.51
CA CYS A 143 22.93 -38.99 21.21
C CYS A 143 22.06 -38.00 20.40
N PRO A 144 20.79 -38.31 20.09
CA PRO A 144 19.98 -37.51 19.15
C PRO A 144 19.52 -36.14 19.69
N TYR A 145 19.92 -35.78 20.92
CA TYR A 145 19.59 -34.52 21.58
C TYR A 145 20.89 -33.73 21.79
N GLU A 146 21.21 -32.79 20.88
CA GLU A 146 22.35 -31.89 21.03
C GLU A 146 21.86 -30.44 21.10
N VAL A 147 22.13 -29.77 22.23
CA VAL A 147 21.80 -28.35 22.43
C VAL A 147 22.99 -27.50 21.99
N SER A 148 22.93 -26.91 20.80
CA SER A 148 23.97 -25.98 20.34
C SER A 148 23.84 -24.61 21.05
N LYS A 149 24.94 -24.09 21.60
CA LYS A 149 25.03 -22.71 22.08
C LYS A 149 25.28 -21.76 20.88
N PRO A 150 24.80 -20.51 20.91
CA PRO A 150 25.15 -19.52 19.89
C PRO A 150 26.66 -19.27 19.89
N ASP A 151 27.26 -19.31 18.71
CA ASP A 151 28.68 -19.10 18.49
C ASP A 151 29.06 -17.62 18.68
N HIS A 152 29.91 -17.33 19.66
CA HIS A 152 30.58 -16.04 19.82
C HIS A 152 31.95 -16.14 19.16
N SER A 153 32.04 -15.84 17.86
CA SER A 153 33.34 -15.69 17.21
C SER A 153 33.90 -14.28 17.45
N SER A 154 35.14 -14.27 17.90
CA SER A 154 35.95 -13.08 18.16
C SER A 154 36.84 -12.79 16.94
N THR A 155 36.79 -11.55 16.45
CA THR A 155 37.94 -10.91 15.80
C THR A 155 38.03 -9.47 16.27
N THR A 156 38.96 -9.21 17.18
CA THR A 156 39.86 -8.05 17.15
C THR A 156 40.91 -8.21 18.23
N SER A 157 42.13 -8.58 17.80
CA SER A 157 43.34 -8.39 18.57
C SER A 157 43.89 -6.98 18.30
N SER A 158 43.78 -6.08 19.26
CA SER A 158 44.83 -5.08 19.51
C SER A 158 44.63 -4.48 20.89
N SER A 159 45.73 -4.43 21.60
CA SER A 159 45.91 -4.18 23.02
C SER A 159 45.98 -2.69 23.41
N ILE A 160 45.73 -2.44 24.72
CA ILE A 160 46.19 -1.32 25.60
C ILE A 160 45.25 -0.06 25.64
N PRO A 161 45.02 0.64 26.80
CA PRO A 161 44.51 0.26 28.14
C PRO A 161 43.29 1.17 28.55
N PRO A 162 42.71 1.10 29.78
CA PRO A 162 41.54 1.91 30.14
C PRO A 162 41.95 3.30 30.64
N VAL A 163 41.03 4.28 30.66
CA VAL A 163 40.78 5.25 31.78
C VAL A 163 40.08 6.57 31.37
N MET A 164 39.06 6.91 32.15
CA MET A 164 38.49 8.22 32.56
C MET A 164 37.85 9.24 31.60
N PHE A 165 36.65 9.64 32.02
CA PHE A 165 36.02 10.96 31.82
C PHE A 165 36.89 12.11 32.36
N ARG A 166 37.03 13.17 31.56
CA ARG A 166 37.14 14.62 31.90
C ARG A 166 37.10 15.37 30.55
N GLY A 167 36.30 16.42 30.35
CA GLY A 167 36.48 17.74 30.95
C GLY A 167 37.04 18.69 29.89
N SER A 168 36.32 19.76 29.61
CA SER A 168 36.60 20.89 28.69
C SER A 168 38.05 21.41 28.64
N LEU A 169 38.52 21.86 27.47
CA LEU A 169 39.26 23.12 27.22
C LEU A 169 39.77 23.17 25.78
N GLY A 170 39.67 24.32 25.11
CA GLY A 170 40.28 24.57 23.81
C GLY A 170 41.78 24.86 23.89
N VAL A 171 42.45 24.91 22.74
CA VAL A 171 43.58 25.79 22.34
C VAL A 171 44.01 25.46 20.89
N PHE A 172 44.52 26.51 20.25
CA PHE A 172 44.90 26.79 18.86
C PHE A 172 46.11 26.04 18.25
N ASP A 173 46.25 26.27 16.93
CA ASP A 173 47.46 26.30 16.05
C ASP A 173 48.09 24.97 15.59
N ASN A 174 48.64 24.80 14.36
CA ASN A 174 48.81 25.66 13.18
C ASN A 174 49.23 24.78 11.97
N ASP A 175 48.98 25.33 10.75
CA ASP A 175 49.74 25.13 9.50
C ASP A 175 49.51 23.85 8.65
N SER A 176 49.34 23.90 7.31
CA SER A 176 49.59 24.94 6.30
C SER A 176 48.81 24.68 4.98
N SER A 177 48.55 25.79 4.27
CA SER A 177 47.76 26.10 3.06
C SER A 177 48.23 25.41 1.74
N PRO A 178 47.77 25.77 0.48
CA PRO A 178 46.84 26.84 0.04
C PRO A 178 45.74 26.46 -1.00
N VAL A 179 44.54 27.07 -0.93
CA VAL A 179 43.99 28.27 -1.63
C VAL A 179 43.50 28.04 -3.06
N GLU A 180 42.19 28.19 -3.26
CA GLU A 180 41.62 29.09 -4.29
C GLU A 180 40.23 29.60 -3.84
N GLN A 181 39.94 30.87 -4.15
CA GLN A 181 39.02 31.78 -3.46
C GLN A 181 38.11 32.46 -4.48
N THR A 182 36.79 32.51 -4.24
CA THR A 182 35.77 33.50 -4.70
C THR A 182 34.40 32.96 -4.23
N ASP A 183 33.41 33.66 -3.71
CA ASP A 183 33.09 35.08 -3.63
C ASP A 183 32.07 35.28 -2.48
N ALA A 184 32.19 36.35 -1.69
CA ALA A 184 31.43 36.56 -0.45
C ALA A 184 30.25 37.54 -0.63
N ARG A 185 29.08 37.20 -0.05
CA ARG A 185 28.02 38.17 0.28
C ARG A 185 27.68 38.08 1.77
N LYS A 186 27.69 39.26 2.41
CA LYS A 186 27.49 39.55 3.84
C LYS A 186 26.12 39.15 4.37
N ILE A 187 26.07 38.58 5.58
CA ILE A 187 24.93 38.59 6.50
C ILE A 187 25.47 38.91 7.90
N GLU A 188 24.93 39.93 8.56
CA GLU A 188 25.25 40.35 9.93
C GLU A 188 24.51 39.47 10.95
N VAL A 189 25.21 39.03 12.01
CA VAL A 189 24.63 38.32 13.16
C VAL A 189 25.07 39.01 14.46
N ILE A 190 24.10 39.27 15.33
CA ILE A 190 24.21 39.96 16.62
C ILE A 190 24.68 38.97 17.72
N ALA A 191 25.52 39.46 18.63
CA ALA A 191 26.25 38.72 19.67
C ALA A 191 25.41 38.28 20.91
N PRO A 192 25.85 37.25 21.66
CA PRO A 192 25.22 36.80 22.92
C PRO A 192 25.93 37.35 24.19
N ILE A 193 25.22 37.37 25.31
CA ILE A 193 25.71 37.76 26.66
C ILE A 193 25.50 36.56 27.64
N PRO A 194 26.38 36.36 28.65
CA PRO A 194 26.61 35.05 29.30
C PRO A 194 25.78 34.76 30.56
N GLN A 195 25.78 33.46 30.94
CA GLN A 195 25.28 32.89 32.18
C GLN A 195 26.34 32.89 33.30
N ASP A 196 25.92 33.15 34.54
CA ASP A 196 26.61 32.76 35.78
C ASP A 196 25.62 32.03 36.71
N ALA A 197 26.04 30.86 37.21
CA ALA A 197 25.39 29.97 38.19
C ALA A 197 25.70 30.43 39.65
N PRO A 198 25.34 29.77 40.79
CA PRO A 198 24.90 28.37 40.99
C PRO A 198 23.82 28.09 42.09
N SER A 199 23.45 26.81 42.20
CA SER A 199 22.52 26.14 43.14
C SER A 199 22.99 26.09 44.61
N PRO A 200 22.11 25.74 45.59
CA PRO A 200 22.20 24.38 46.18
C PRO A 200 20.89 23.72 46.73
N THR A 201 20.90 22.37 46.71
CA THR A 201 20.43 21.32 47.68
C THR A 201 19.92 21.76 49.08
N SER A 202 19.05 21.07 49.87
CA SER A 202 18.64 19.65 50.03
C SER A 202 17.43 19.47 51.01
N THR A 203 16.84 18.25 51.00
CA THR A 203 16.31 17.40 52.12
C THR A 203 15.01 17.71 52.91
N ALA A 204 14.01 16.84 52.67
CA ALA A 204 13.24 15.93 53.58
C ALA A 204 12.48 16.44 54.84
N SER A 205 11.18 16.10 54.95
CA SER A 205 10.63 15.08 55.88
C SER A 205 9.09 15.01 55.85
N SER A 206 8.55 13.96 56.49
CA SER A 206 7.24 13.31 56.39
C SER A 206 6.09 13.90 57.24
N ASP A 207 4.90 13.34 57.00
CA ASP A 207 3.73 13.16 57.89
C ASP A 207 2.62 14.23 57.89
N GLY A 208 1.37 13.76 57.72
CA GLY A 208 0.17 14.49 58.16
C GLY A 208 -1.08 14.35 57.28
N VAL A 209 -2.06 13.62 57.79
CA VAL A 209 -3.35 13.23 57.17
C VAL A 209 -4.49 14.14 57.67
N TYR A 210 -5.36 14.56 56.73
CA TYR A 210 -6.78 15.03 56.82
C TYR A 210 -7.17 16.43 57.37
N SER A 211 -7.71 17.25 56.44
CA SER A 211 -8.94 18.10 56.37
C SER A 211 -9.59 18.76 57.63
N PRO A 212 -10.52 19.73 57.44
CA PRO A 212 -10.50 20.97 56.66
C PRO A 212 -10.85 22.20 57.54
N LEU A 213 -10.33 23.39 57.26
CA LEU A 213 -10.79 24.62 57.93
C LEU A 213 -11.13 25.72 56.92
N THR A 214 -12.36 26.21 57.05
CA THR A 214 -12.95 27.37 56.38
C THR A 214 -12.20 28.67 56.69
N PRO A 215 -12.26 29.67 55.80
CA PRO A 215 -11.38 30.84 55.86
C PRO A 215 -11.90 31.89 56.85
N GLU A 216 -11.01 32.34 57.74
CA GLU A 216 -11.12 33.63 58.42
C GLU A 216 -9.91 34.50 58.06
N ASP A 217 -10.15 35.80 58.16
CA ASP A 217 -9.49 36.91 57.51
C ASP A 217 -7.99 37.10 57.83
N GLY A 218 -7.28 37.64 56.84
CA GLY A 218 -6.27 38.68 57.04
C GLY A 218 -4.84 38.22 57.33
N ASP A 219 -4.01 38.19 56.28
CA ASP A 219 -2.77 38.97 56.24
C ASP A 219 -2.22 39.03 54.80
N GLU A 220 -2.14 40.25 54.27
CA GLU A 220 -1.59 40.57 52.95
C GLU A 220 -0.10 40.25 52.89
N VAL A 221 0.27 39.20 52.17
CA VAL A 221 1.64 39.05 51.64
C VAL A 221 1.69 39.74 50.28
N ASN A 222 2.32 40.92 50.27
CA ASN A 222 2.52 41.77 49.11
C ASN A 222 3.47 41.09 48.09
N LEU A 223 2.92 40.27 47.20
CA LEU A 223 3.63 39.74 46.04
C LEU A 223 3.71 40.84 44.96
N PRO A 224 4.88 41.03 44.29
CA PRO A 224 4.98 41.99 43.20
C PRO A 224 3.94 41.66 42.11
N PRO A 225 3.27 42.67 41.52
CA PRO A 225 2.25 42.42 40.51
C PRO A 225 2.90 41.64 39.36
N LYS A 226 2.33 40.46 39.05
CA LYS A 226 2.62 39.80 37.77
C LYS A 226 2.38 40.84 36.67
N PRO A 227 3.28 41.02 35.69
CA PRO A 227 3.04 41.96 34.60
C PRO A 227 1.70 41.61 33.97
N GLY A 228 0.74 42.51 34.19
CA GLY A 228 -0.61 42.35 33.68
C GLY A 228 -0.52 42.30 32.16
N LEU A 229 -0.97 41.18 31.59
CA LEU A 229 -1.50 41.21 30.25
C LEU A 229 -2.81 42.01 30.34
N ASP A 230 -2.68 43.34 30.34
CA ASP A 230 -3.77 44.25 30.10
C ASP A 230 -4.23 43.98 28.67
N TYR A 231 -5.19 43.06 28.53
CA TYR A 231 -6.05 43.04 27.38
C TYR A 231 -6.88 44.31 27.45
N GLU A 232 -6.36 45.40 26.88
CA GLU A 232 -7.17 46.54 26.50
C GLU A 232 -8.35 45.99 25.70
N ARG A 233 -9.52 45.91 26.35
CA ARG A 233 -10.78 45.67 25.67
C ARG A 233 -11.09 46.95 24.91
N GLU A 234 -10.44 47.11 23.76
CA GLU A 234 -10.87 48.08 22.77
C GLU A 234 -12.37 47.87 22.55
N ASN A 235 -13.11 48.99 22.60
CA ASN A 235 -14.53 49.08 22.31
C ASN A 235 -14.80 48.73 20.84
N VAL A 236 -14.60 47.47 20.48
CA VAL A 236 -15.16 46.91 19.25
C VAL A 236 -16.66 46.89 19.44
N THR A 237 -17.35 47.67 18.62
CA THR A 237 -18.79 47.61 18.38
C THR A 237 -19.32 46.19 18.58
N LYS A 238 -20.32 46.03 19.48
CA LYS A 238 -20.94 44.75 19.89
C LYS A 238 -21.61 44.01 18.72
N ALA A 239 -20.84 43.48 17.78
CA ALA A 239 -21.26 42.28 17.08
C ALA A 239 -21.17 41.13 18.08
N GLY A 240 -22.31 40.46 18.34
CA GLY A 240 -22.39 39.40 19.34
C GLY A 240 -21.79 38.09 18.86
N PHE A 241 -21.40 37.20 19.78
CA PHE A 241 -21.18 35.80 19.44
C PHE A 241 -22.51 35.18 19.00
N LYS A 242 -22.51 34.41 17.91
CA LYS A 242 -23.72 33.85 17.28
C LYS A 242 -23.56 32.35 17.07
N LEU A 243 -24.54 31.60 17.55
CA LEU A 243 -24.66 30.15 17.36
C LEU A 243 -25.09 29.83 15.93
N GLY A 244 -24.82 28.59 15.50
CA GLY A 244 -25.44 28.05 14.29
C GLY A 244 -26.94 27.85 14.50
N SER A 245 -27.69 27.81 13.40
CA SER A 245 -29.15 27.55 13.44
C SER A 245 -29.53 26.10 13.15
N SER A 246 -28.58 25.28 12.71
CA SER A 246 -28.74 23.85 12.43
C SER A 246 -28.35 23.01 13.66
N SER A 247 -28.80 21.76 13.67
CA SER A 247 -28.33 20.77 14.66
C SER A 247 -26.87 20.35 14.36
N ILE A 248 -26.16 19.81 15.34
CA ILE A 248 -24.73 19.44 15.21
C ILE A 248 -24.47 18.34 14.17
N ASP A 249 -25.46 17.48 13.95
CA ASP A 249 -25.51 16.35 13.02
C ASP A 249 -26.24 16.70 11.71
N GLU A 250 -26.68 17.94 11.54
CA GLU A 250 -27.31 18.44 10.31
C GLU A 250 -26.25 19.13 9.42
N GLY A 251 -25.59 18.36 8.56
CA GLY A 251 -24.59 18.87 7.64
C GLY A 251 -25.16 19.87 6.62
N ARG A 252 -24.40 20.94 6.31
CA ARG A 252 -24.77 21.89 5.25
C ARG A 252 -24.89 21.20 3.88
N GLN A 253 -25.63 21.82 2.95
CA GLN A 253 -25.61 21.36 1.56
C GLN A 253 -24.18 21.42 1.03
N PHE A 254 -23.72 20.31 0.45
CA PHE A 254 -22.33 20.15 0.04
C PHE A 254 -22.24 19.49 -1.34
N LYS A 255 -21.70 20.21 -2.33
CA LYS A 255 -21.59 19.68 -3.70
C LYS A 255 -20.26 19.00 -3.93
N VAL A 256 -20.31 17.72 -4.27
CA VAL A 256 -19.15 16.89 -4.61
C VAL A 256 -19.18 16.57 -6.10
N VAL A 257 -18.10 16.89 -6.81
CA VAL A 257 -17.91 16.45 -8.18
C VAL A 257 -16.76 15.46 -8.26
N VAL A 258 -17.01 14.32 -8.90
CA VAL A 258 -16.00 13.29 -9.17
C VAL A 258 -15.74 13.25 -10.68
N ILE A 259 -14.46 13.18 -11.07
CA ILE A 259 -14.08 13.12 -12.49
C ILE A 259 -13.54 11.73 -12.81
N GLY A 260 -14.24 11.01 -13.68
CA GLY A 260 -13.96 9.63 -14.09
C GLY A 260 -14.84 8.59 -13.40
N ALA A 261 -15.34 7.61 -14.17
CA ALA A 261 -16.14 6.47 -13.71
C ALA A 261 -15.39 5.14 -13.87
N GLY A 262 -14.08 5.15 -13.61
CA GLY A 262 -13.30 3.96 -13.27
C GLY A 262 -13.49 3.55 -11.79
N TYR A 263 -12.70 2.58 -11.30
CA TYR A 263 -12.81 2.10 -9.91
C TYR A 263 -12.78 3.24 -8.88
N SER A 264 -11.88 4.21 -8.98
CA SER A 264 -11.83 5.36 -8.06
C SER A 264 -13.16 6.12 -7.98
N GLY A 265 -13.78 6.41 -9.13
CA GLY A 265 -15.05 7.13 -9.17
C GLY A 265 -16.25 6.30 -8.72
N ILE A 266 -16.23 5.00 -9.03
CA ILE A 266 -17.26 4.05 -8.57
C ILE A 266 -17.21 3.90 -7.05
N ILE A 267 -16.01 3.71 -6.48
CA ILE A 267 -15.81 3.66 -5.03
C ILE A 267 -16.26 4.99 -4.40
N ALA A 268 -15.92 6.13 -4.99
CA ALA A 268 -16.37 7.44 -4.52
C ALA A 268 -17.90 7.55 -4.53
N GLY A 269 -18.57 7.16 -5.61
CA GLY A 269 -20.03 7.18 -5.68
C GLY A 269 -20.72 6.37 -4.58
N ILE A 270 -20.16 5.19 -4.25
CA ILE A 270 -20.65 4.34 -3.17
C ILE A 270 -20.37 4.97 -1.82
N ARG A 271 -19.12 5.36 -1.56
CA ARG A 271 -18.67 5.75 -0.22
C ARG A 271 -19.11 7.15 0.18
N PHE A 272 -19.17 8.12 -0.73
CA PHE A 272 -19.72 9.44 -0.42
C PHE A 272 -21.18 9.33 0.00
N THR A 273 -22.01 8.60 -0.76
CA THR A 273 -23.43 8.42 -0.45
C THR A 273 -23.70 7.55 0.77
N GLN A 274 -22.79 6.62 1.08
CA GLN A 274 -22.87 5.82 2.30
C GLN A 274 -22.51 6.62 3.56
N ARG A 275 -21.57 7.55 3.46
CA ARG A 275 -20.94 8.17 4.62
C ARG A 275 -21.40 9.61 4.86
N MET A 276 -21.85 10.33 3.84
CA MET A 276 -22.26 11.74 3.95
C MET A 276 -23.73 11.90 3.59
N GLU A 277 -24.38 12.81 4.29
CA GLU A 277 -25.76 13.23 4.04
C GLU A 277 -25.78 14.64 3.46
N ASN A 278 -26.93 15.07 2.92
CA ASN A 278 -27.11 16.40 2.33
C ASN A 278 -26.05 16.78 1.25
N ILE A 279 -25.65 15.80 0.44
CA ILE A 279 -24.70 15.99 -0.65
C ILE A 279 -25.41 16.07 -2.02
N ASP A 280 -24.92 16.96 -2.88
CA ASP A 280 -25.17 16.92 -4.32
C ASP A 280 -23.96 16.27 -4.98
N LEU A 281 -24.09 15.00 -5.40
CA LEU A 281 -23.02 14.23 -6.00
C LEU A 281 -23.22 14.12 -7.52
N THR A 282 -22.21 14.49 -8.29
CA THR A 282 -22.15 14.20 -9.73
C THR A 282 -20.81 13.59 -10.11
N ILE A 283 -20.83 12.54 -10.93
CA ILE A 283 -19.66 11.86 -11.50
C ILE A 283 -19.65 12.10 -13.01
N TYR A 284 -18.66 12.83 -13.52
CA TYR A 284 -18.51 13.08 -14.96
C TYR A 284 -17.52 12.08 -15.58
N GLU A 285 -17.93 11.38 -16.64
CA GLU A 285 -17.10 10.42 -17.38
C GLU A 285 -17.10 10.79 -18.86
N LYS A 286 -15.90 10.90 -19.45
CA LYS A 286 -15.74 11.27 -20.87
C LYS A 286 -16.19 10.16 -21.81
N ASN A 287 -16.08 8.91 -21.37
CA ASN A 287 -16.42 7.75 -22.17
C ASN A 287 -17.93 7.51 -22.21
N ALA A 288 -18.37 6.72 -23.18
CA ALA A 288 -19.76 6.29 -23.33
C ALA A 288 -20.17 5.18 -22.35
N GLY A 289 -19.31 4.81 -21.40
CA GLY A 289 -19.58 3.78 -20.40
C GLY A 289 -18.59 3.81 -19.25
N VAL A 290 -18.91 3.04 -18.21
CA VAL A 290 -18.12 2.92 -16.97
C VAL A 290 -17.00 1.88 -17.11
N GLY A 291 -16.02 1.91 -16.21
CA GLY A 291 -14.95 0.92 -16.14
C GLY A 291 -13.53 1.47 -16.32
N GLY A 292 -13.39 2.73 -16.74
CA GLY A 292 -12.10 3.41 -16.86
C GLY A 292 -11.13 2.67 -17.79
N THR A 293 -10.01 2.17 -17.25
CA THR A 293 -9.02 1.37 -18.00
C THR A 293 -9.66 0.18 -18.71
N TRP A 294 -10.59 -0.52 -18.06
CA TRP A 294 -11.27 -1.71 -18.57
C TRP A 294 -12.35 -1.38 -19.62
N PHE A 295 -12.79 -0.13 -19.69
CA PHE A 295 -13.61 0.36 -20.79
C PHE A 295 -12.77 0.76 -22.00
N SER A 296 -11.65 1.46 -21.73
CA SER A 296 -10.84 2.11 -22.77
C SER A 296 -9.94 1.13 -23.51
N ASN A 297 -9.36 0.16 -22.80
CA ASN A 297 -8.45 -0.81 -23.39
C ASN A 297 -9.18 -2.07 -23.83
N ARG A 298 -9.04 -2.40 -25.12
CA ARG A 298 -9.79 -3.49 -25.76
C ARG A 298 -8.90 -4.35 -26.66
N TYR A 299 -7.59 -4.29 -26.49
CA TYR A 299 -6.62 -4.97 -27.33
C TYR A 299 -6.58 -6.50 -27.11
N PRO A 300 -6.01 -7.28 -28.05
CA PRO A 300 -5.87 -8.72 -27.94
C PRO A 300 -5.11 -9.19 -26.69
N GLY A 301 -5.74 -10.07 -25.91
CA GLY A 301 -5.14 -10.67 -24.73
C GLY A 301 -5.16 -9.80 -23.48
N ILE A 302 -5.88 -8.67 -23.48
CA ILE A 302 -6.00 -7.82 -22.30
C ILE A 302 -6.49 -8.62 -21.07
N ALA A 303 -5.68 -8.60 -20.02
CA ALA A 303 -5.94 -9.25 -18.75
C ALA A 303 -5.30 -8.46 -17.60
N ASN A 304 -5.74 -8.70 -16.36
CA ASN A 304 -5.04 -8.19 -15.20
C ASN A 304 -3.69 -8.90 -14.98
N ASP A 305 -2.80 -8.27 -14.22
CA ASP A 305 -1.50 -8.82 -13.79
C ASP A 305 -1.47 -9.18 -12.29
N VAL A 306 -2.62 -9.04 -11.63
CA VAL A 306 -2.89 -9.35 -10.23
C VAL A 306 -3.91 -10.49 -10.21
N PRO A 307 -3.77 -11.50 -9.34
CA PRO A 307 -4.77 -12.54 -9.17
C PRO A 307 -6.17 -11.93 -9.03
N ALA A 308 -7.14 -12.40 -9.80
CA ALA A 308 -8.48 -11.80 -9.88
C ALA A 308 -9.15 -11.70 -8.50
N HIS A 309 -8.91 -12.71 -7.66
CA HIS A 309 -9.39 -12.74 -6.27
C HIS A 309 -8.74 -11.70 -5.34
N CYS A 310 -7.59 -11.13 -5.71
CA CYS A 310 -6.99 -9.98 -5.02
C CYS A 310 -7.34 -8.65 -5.72
N TYR A 311 -7.70 -8.69 -7.01
CA TYR A 311 -8.12 -7.52 -7.80
C TYR A 311 -9.65 -7.34 -7.76
N GLN A 312 -10.19 -7.22 -6.55
CA GLN A 312 -11.60 -6.84 -6.33
C GLN A 312 -11.72 -5.93 -5.10
N LEU A 313 -12.85 -5.26 -4.95
CA LEU A 313 -13.11 -4.40 -3.79
C LEU A 313 -13.15 -5.25 -2.50
N THR A 314 -12.84 -4.67 -1.34
CA THR A 314 -12.87 -5.41 -0.07
C THR A 314 -14.29 -5.77 0.37
N PHE A 315 -15.27 -5.00 -0.09
CA PHE A 315 -16.67 -5.14 0.23
C PHE A 315 -17.51 -5.80 -0.89
N GLU A 316 -16.88 -6.13 -2.03
CA GLU A 316 -17.48 -6.96 -3.08
C GLU A 316 -16.71 -8.26 -3.21
N GLN A 317 -17.44 -9.36 -3.26
CA GLN A 317 -16.85 -10.69 -3.40
C GLN A 317 -17.40 -11.34 -4.66
N LYS A 318 -16.54 -11.49 -5.67
CA LYS A 318 -16.77 -12.34 -6.84
C LYS A 318 -15.94 -13.61 -6.66
N THR A 319 -16.61 -14.75 -6.57
CA THR A 319 -16.01 -16.07 -6.27
C THR A 319 -15.88 -16.98 -7.49
N ASP A 320 -16.51 -16.60 -8.59
CA ASP A 320 -16.64 -17.37 -9.83
C ASP A 320 -15.80 -16.78 -10.97
N TRP A 321 -14.62 -16.23 -10.66
CA TRP A 321 -13.69 -15.76 -11.69
C TRP A 321 -13.30 -16.90 -12.65
N SER A 322 -13.19 -16.60 -13.94
CA SER A 322 -12.89 -17.61 -14.96
C SER A 322 -11.43 -18.10 -14.94
N ALA A 323 -10.49 -17.22 -14.61
CA ALA A 323 -9.06 -17.49 -14.62
C ALA A 323 -8.35 -16.75 -13.49
N PHE A 324 -7.16 -17.22 -13.12
CA PHE A 324 -6.34 -16.62 -12.08
C PHE A 324 -5.97 -15.16 -12.41
N TYR A 325 -5.50 -14.92 -13.63
CA TYR A 325 -5.47 -13.60 -14.24
C TYR A 325 -6.68 -13.46 -15.16
N SER A 326 -7.69 -12.73 -14.69
CA SER A 326 -8.96 -12.59 -15.40
C SER A 326 -8.83 -11.73 -16.66
N PRO A 327 -9.51 -12.13 -17.75
CA PRO A 327 -9.61 -11.31 -18.95
C PRO A 327 -10.28 -9.96 -18.68
N GLY A 328 -9.84 -8.92 -19.40
CA GLY A 328 -10.43 -7.58 -19.33
C GLY A 328 -11.96 -7.51 -19.50
N PRO A 329 -12.59 -8.31 -20.39
CA PRO A 329 -14.05 -8.37 -20.48
C PRO A 329 -14.75 -8.73 -19.18
N GLU A 330 -14.23 -9.73 -18.46
CA GLU A 330 -14.83 -10.19 -17.20
C GLU A 330 -14.76 -9.11 -16.12
N ILE A 331 -13.62 -8.40 -16.04
CA ILE A 331 -13.41 -7.31 -15.08
C ILE A 331 -14.33 -6.12 -15.39
N ARG A 332 -14.53 -5.82 -16.67
CA ARG A 332 -15.46 -4.76 -17.09
C ARG A 332 -16.89 -5.11 -16.70
N THR A 333 -17.34 -6.33 -16.99
CA THR A 333 -18.68 -6.80 -16.60
C THR A 333 -18.88 -6.76 -15.09
N GLU A 334 -17.88 -7.16 -14.30
CA GLU A 334 -17.95 -7.05 -12.85
C GLU A 334 -18.07 -5.59 -12.38
N THR A 335 -17.33 -4.68 -13.02
CA THR A 335 -17.40 -3.25 -12.71
C THR A 335 -18.79 -2.65 -13.04
N GLU A 336 -19.37 -3.05 -14.18
CA GLU A 336 -20.73 -2.67 -14.59
C GLU A 336 -21.79 -3.23 -13.61
N ARG A 337 -21.64 -4.49 -13.17
CA ARG A 337 -22.50 -5.11 -12.15
C ARG A 337 -22.47 -4.36 -10.82
N ILE A 338 -21.29 -3.90 -10.38
CA ILE A 338 -21.15 -3.09 -9.16
C ILE A 338 -21.89 -1.75 -9.30
N VAL A 339 -21.75 -1.07 -10.44
CA VAL A 339 -22.48 0.18 -10.74
C VAL A 339 -24.00 -0.02 -10.68
N GLU A 340 -24.50 -1.13 -11.22
CA GLU A 340 -25.91 -1.50 -11.16
C GLU A 340 -26.37 -1.82 -9.72
N LYS A 341 -25.65 -2.69 -9.00
CA LYS A 341 -25.96 -3.10 -7.62
C LYS A 341 -26.12 -1.89 -6.69
N TYR A 342 -25.22 -0.91 -6.81
CA TYR A 342 -25.25 0.32 -5.99
C TYR A 342 -26.04 1.47 -6.63
N LYS A 343 -26.73 1.23 -7.75
CA LYS A 343 -27.58 2.21 -8.45
C LYS A 343 -26.86 3.53 -8.76
N LEU A 344 -25.60 3.46 -9.17
CA LEU A 344 -24.74 4.64 -9.31
C LEU A 344 -25.04 5.47 -10.56
N MET A 345 -25.69 4.90 -11.59
CA MET A 345 -26.00 5.61 -12.83
C MET A 345 -26.80 6.91 -12.64
N ARG A 346 -27.53 7.04 -11.53
CA ARG A 346 -28.23 8.30 -11.18
C ARG A 346 -27.28 9.47 -10.89
N TYR A 347 -26.03 9.18 -10.53
CA TYR A 347 -24.98 10.17 -10.27
C TYR A 347 -24.00 10.31 -11.45
N ILE A 348 -23.96 9.34 -12.36
CA ILE A 348 -22.98 9.28 -13.45
C ILE A 348 -23.52 9.97 -14.70
N ARG A 349 -22.72 10.89 -15.25
CA ARG A 349 -22.94 11.57 -16.52
C ARG A 349 -21.86 11.12 -17.50
N LEU A 350 -22.22 10.17 -18.36
CA LEU A 350 -21.36 9.64 -19.43
C LEU A 350 -21.25 10.66 -20.59
N ASN A 351 -20.24 10.54 -21.43
CA ASN A 351 -19.94 11.48 -22.52
C ASN A 351 -19.82 12.96 -22.05
N HIS A 352 -19.31 13.17 -20.83
CA HIS A 352 -19.02 14.49 -20.28
C HIS A 352 -17.52 14.58 -19.97
N GLU A 353 -16.79 15.31 -20.79
CA GLU A 353 -15.35 15.50 -20.65
C GLU A 353 -15.05 16.81 -19.91
N LEU A 354 -14.32 16.75 -18.80
CA LEU A 354 -13.78 17.95 -18.17
C LEU A 354 -12.71 18.58 -19.05
N THR A 355 -12.87 19.86 -19.39
CA THR A 355 -11.92 20.61 -20.23
C THR A 355 -11.22 21.75 -19.51
N HIS A 356 -11.81 22.22 -18.40
CA HIS A 356 -11.26 23.29 -17.58
C HIS A 356 -11.79 23.22 -16.14
N ALA A 357 -10.93 23.47 -15.15
CA ALA A 357 -11.29 23.64 -13.76
C ALA A 357 -10.53 24.85 -13.18
N LYS A 358 -11.24 25.76 -12.53
CA LYS A 358 -10.64 26.95 -11.88
C LYS A 358 -11.20 27.12 -10.48
N PHE A 359 -10.33 27.30 -9.49
CA PHE A 359 -10.74 27.64 -8.13
C PHE A 359 -11.15 29.11 -8.06
N ASP A 360 -12.32 29.39 -7.48
CA ASP A 360 -12.79 30.73 -7.17
C ASP A 360 -12.58 31.02 -5.69
N GLU A 361 -11.60 31.86 -5.37
CA GLU A 361 -11.20 32.17 -3.99
C GLU A 361 -12.30 32.86 -3.18
N THR A 362 -13.19 33.60 -3.86
CA THR A 362 -14.29 34.33 -3.22
C THR A 362 -15.32 33.36 -2.66
N SER A 363 -15.82 32.43 -3.49
CA SER A 363 -16.81 31.44 -3.07
C SER A 363 -16.22 30.20 -2.39
N GLY A 364 -14.92 29.94 -2.60
CA GLY A 364 -14.28 28.69 -2.17
C GLY A 364 -14.67 27.47 -3.00
N LYS A 365 -15.19 27.68 -4.21
CA LYS A 365 -15.70 26.60 -5.09
C LYS A 365 -14.84 26.45 -6.33
N TRP A 366 -14.84 25.24 -6.87
CA TRP A 366 -14.34 24.98 -8.22
C TRP A 366 -15.40 25.33 -9.26
N ILE A 367 -15.01 26.06 -10.30
CA ILE A 367 -15.78 26.27 -11.52
C ILE A 367 -15.27 25.29 -12.57
N LEU A 368 -16.15 24.43 -13.07
CA LEU A 368 -15.83 23.32 -13.97
C LEU A 368 -16.50 23.54 -15.33
N ARG A 369 -15.77 23.33 -16.42
CA ARG A 369 -16.32 23.32 -17.78
C ARG A 369 -16.28 21.92 -18.37
N LEU A 370 -17.44 21.42 -18.74
CA LEU A 370 -17.62 20.09 -19.29
C LEU A 370 -18.03 20.20 -20.75
N ARG A 371 -17.40 19.42 -21.61
CA ARG A 371 -17.77 19.24 -23.01
C ARG A 371 -18.62 17.98 -23.15
N ARG A 372 -19.76 18.08 -23.84
CA ARG A 372 -20.69 16.96 -24.05
C ARG A 372 -21.38 17.05 -25.42
N PRO A 373 -21.97 15.97 -25.95
CA PRO A 373 -22.88 16.03 -27.09
C PRO A 373 -24.10 16.92 -26.79
N ARG A 374 -24.56 17.69 -27.77
CA ARG A 374 -25.81 18.47 -27.67
C ARG A 374 -27.02 17.56 -27.48
N ALA A 375 -27.98 18.02 -26.68
CA ALA A 375 -29.18 17.25 -26.33
C ALA A 375 -30.11 16.88 -27.51
N SER A 376 -29.90 17.44 -28.71
CA SER A 376 -30.74 17.21 -29.90
C SER A 376 -30.25 16.09 -30.83
N SER A 377 -29.14 15.41 -30.53
CA SER A 377 -28.73 14.22 -31.30
C SER A 377 -29.43 12.99 -30.71
N ASP A 378 -30.46 12.48 -31.39
CA ASP A 378 -31.18 11.24 -31.02
C ASP A 378 -30.27 9.98 -31.01
N THR A 379 -29.01 10.14 -31.39
CA THR A 379 -27.94 9.16 -31.25
C THR A 379 -26.70 9.84 -30.66
N PRO A 380 -26.36 9.63 -29.38
CA PRO A 380 -25.05 10.03 -28.87
C PRO A 380 -23.97 9.20 -29.58
N SER A 381 -23.34 9.77 -30.60
CA SER A 381 -22.18 9.15 -31.24
C SER A 381 -20.91 9.52 -30.47
N ALA A 382 -20.07 8.52 -30.19
CA ALA A 382 -18.71 8.73 -29.69
C ALA A 382 -17.79 9.45 -30.72
N SER A 383 -18.29 9.69 -31.94
CA SER A 383 -17.64 10.42 -33.02
C SER A 383 -18.39 11.70 -33.41
N ALA A 384 -19.06 12.34 -32.45
CA ALA A 384 -19.70 13.63 -32.68
C ALA A 384 -18.67 14.63 -33.24
N SER A 385 -19.02 15.29 -34.35
CA SER A 385 -18.17 16.35 -34.89
C SER A 385 -18.12 17.54 -33.91
N ASP A 386 -17.07 18.37 -33.94
CA ASP A 386 -16.94 19.52 -33.02
C ASP A 386 -18.18 20.45 -33.03
N ASN A 387 -18.92 20.50 -34.15
CA ASN A 387 -20.15 21.27 -34.30
C ASN A 387 -21.36 20.71 -33.52
N GLU A 388 -21.28 19.46 -33.05
CA GLU A 388 -22.33 18.75 -32.31
C GLU A 388 -22.06 18.72 -30.80
N LEU A 389 -20.94 19.28 -30.35
CA LEU A 389 -20.59 19.40 -28.94
C LEU A 389 -21.06 20.74 -28.37
N GLU A 390 -21.37 20.76 -27.08
CA GLU A 390 -21.60 21.97 -26.29
C GLU A 390 -20.72 21.97 -25.03
N THR A 391 -20.45 23.17 -24.52
CA THR A 391 -19.80 23.36 -23.22
C THR A 391 -20.84 23.78 -22.20
N ILE A 392 -20.86 23.08 -21.07
CA ILE A 392 -21.66 23.45 -19.89
C ILE A 392 -20.73 23.81 -18.73
N GLU A 393 -21.23 24.64 -17.82
CA GLU A 393 -20.54 24.96 -16.58
C GLU A 393 -21.23 24.28 -15.39
N ASP A 394 -20.42 23.84 -14.44
CA ASP A 394 -20.85 23.36 -13.13
C ASP A 394 -19.94 23.92 -12.03
N THR A 395 -20.38 23.86 -10.78
CA THR A 395 -19.56 24.23 -9.62
C THR A 395 -19.45 23.10 -8.61
N ALA A 396 -18.44 23.11 -7.76
CA ALA A 396 -18.27 22.11 -6.70
C ALA A 396 -17.64 22.71 -5.44
N ASP A 397 -18.13 22.30 -4.27
CA ASP A 397 -17.44 22.56 -2.99
C ASP A 397 -16.18 21.69 -2.87
N PHE A 398 -16.23 20.47 -3.42
CA PHE A 398 -15.14 19.50 -3.39
C PHE A 398 -15.02 18.74 -4.71
N VAL A 399 -13.79 18.56 -5.20
CA VAL A 399 -13.52 17.78 -6.41
C VAL A 399 -12.61 16.59 -6.09
N LEU A 400 -13.03 15.40 -6.53
CA LEU A 400 -12.19 14.21 -6.54
C LEU A 400 -11.87 13.82 -7.99
N ALA A 401 -10.61 14.02 -8.40
CA ALA A 401 -10.11 13.61 -9.70
C ALA A 401 -9.70 12.12 -9.69
N GLY A 402 -10.51 11.27 -10.31
CA GLY A 402 -10.28 9.83 -10.52
C GLY A 402 -9.95 9.48 -11.98
N VAL A 403 -9.20 10.34 -12.67
CA VAL A 403 -8.93 10.24 -14.13
C VAL A 403 -7.92 9.15 -14.53
N GLY A 404 -7.31 8.50 -13.54
CA GLY A 404 -6.30 7.45 -13.72
C GLY A 404 -4.92 7.98 -14.13
N SER A 405 -3.87 7.22 -13.78
CA SER A 405 -2.48 7.54 -14.08
C SER A 405 -2.00 7.02 -15.45
N LEU A 406 -2.68 6.01 -16.02
CA LEU A 406 -2.30 5.30 -17.25
C LEU A 406 -3.45 5.24 -18.25
N SER A 407 -4.04 6.39 -18.56
CA SER A 407 -5.18 6.53 -19.49
C SER A 407 -4.88 7.38 -20.72
N ARG A 408 -3.90 8.29 -20.62
CA ARG A 408 -3.48 9.19 -21.70
C ARG A 408 -2.39 8.54 -22.54
N TRP A 409 -2.51 8.60 -23.86
CA TRP A 409 -1.53 8.00 -24.78
C TRP A 409 -1.27 8.93 -25.95
N SER A 410 -0.19 8.67 -26.67
CA SER A 410 0.18 9.38 -27.90
C SER A 410 0.83 8.41 -28.88
N TRP A 411 0.80 8.75 -30.16
CA TRP A 411 1.55 8.01 -31.17
C TRP A 411 3.05 8.08 -30.88
N PRO A 412 3.82 6.99 -31.09
CA PRO A 412 5.25 7.04 -30.91
C PRO A 412 5.88 8.00 -31.92
N ASN A 413 6.88 8.76 -31.46
CA ASN A 413 7.62 9.66 -32.33
C ASN A 413 8.64 8.86 -33.17
N ILE A 414 8.17 8.29 -34.28
CA ILE A 414 8.98 7.55 -35.26
C ILE A 414 8.78 8.21 -36.61
N GLU A 415 9.87 8.53 -37.30
CA GLU A 415 9.84 9.11 -38.64
C GLU A 415 9.01 8.23 -39.60
N GLY A 416 8.20 8.86 -40.45
CA GLY A 416 7.41 8.18 -41.47
C GLY A 416 6.23 7.35 -40.95
N LEU A 417 5.91 7.37 -39.64
CA LEU A 417 4.80 6.60 -39.07
C LEU A 417 3.49 6.84 -39.83
N LYS A 418 3.19 8.09 -40.22
CA LYS A 418 1.95 8.43 -40.94
C LYS A 418 1.98 8.10 -42.44
N ASP A 419 3.13 7.70 -42.98
CA ASP A 419 3.31 7.45 -44.42
C ASP A 419 3.00 5.99 -44.80
N PHE A 420 2.98 5.09 -43.81
CA PHE A 420 2.65 3.67 -43.98
C PHE A 420 1.27 3.50 -44.62
N LYS A 421 1.18 2.66 -45.66
CA LYS A 421 -0.07 2.40 -46.39
C LYS A 421 -0.90 1.26 -45.79
N GLY A 422 -0.31 0.47 -44.90
CA GLY A 422 -1.02 -0.57 -44.14
C GLY A 422 -1.74 0.00 -42.91
N ASN A 423 -2.21 -0.88 -42.05
CA ASN A 423 -2.97 -0.48 -40.85
C ASN A 423 -2.04 -0.15 -39.68
N ILE A 424 -2.27 0.99 -39.02
CA ILE A 424 -1.59 1.35 -37.77
C ILE A 424 -2.58 1.38 -36.63
N LEU A 425 -2.26 0.67 -35.55
CA LEU A 425 -3.08 0.55 -34.37
C LEU A 425 -2.27 0.96 -33.13
N HIS A 426 -2.89 1.70 -32.21
CA HIS A 426 -2.37 1.86 -30.86
C HIS A 426 -3.18 1.00 -29.91
N SER A 427 -2.52 0.30 -28.98
CA SER A 427 -3.21 -0.62 -28.06
C SER A 427 -4.31 0.03 -27.22
N ALA A 428 -4.13 1.31 -26.87
CA ALA A 428 -5.08 2.09 -26.08
C ALA A 428 -6.30 2.61 -26.86
N SER A 429 -6.40 2.34 -28.17
CA SER A 429 -7.52 2.74 -29.02
C SER A 429 -7.80 1.66 -30.08
N TRP A 430 -7.88 0.42 -29.60
CA TRP A 430 -8.07 -0.75 -30.46
C TRP A 430 -9.50 -0.77 -31.06
N PRO A 431 -9.67 -0.98 -32.37
CA PRO A 431 -10.98 -1.05 -33.02
C PRO A 431 -11.74 -2.31 -32.60
N THR A 432 -13.05 -2.19 -32.37
CA THR A 432 -13.89 -3.30 -31.92
C THR A 432 -15.21 -3.36 -32.70
N ASP A 433 -15.83 -4.54 -32.74
CA ASP A 433 -17.20 -4.72 -33.24
C ASP A 433 -18.25 -4.36 -32.17
N GLU A 434 -19.51 -4.74 -32.44
CA GLU A 434 -20.66 -4.63 -31.56
C GLU A 434 -20.48 -5.33 -30.20
N SER A 435 -19.66 -6.40 -30.12
CA SER A 435 -19.33 -7.04 -28.84
C SER A 435 -18.44 -6.16 -27.97
N GLY A 436 -17.83 -5.13 -28.56
CA GLY A 436 -16.90 -4.24 -27.89
C GLY A 436 -15.51 -4.83 -27.69
N TRP A 437 -15.14 -5.89 -28.42
CA TRP A 437 -13.84 -6.55 -28.31
C TRP A 437 -13.14 -6.78 -29.65
N TRP A 438 -11.85 -7.11 -29.58
CA TRP A 438 -10.91 -7.15 -30.71
C TRP A 438 -11.09 -8.33 -31.68
N HIS A 439 -11.90 -9.34 -31.38
CA HIS A 439 -11.90 -10.62 -32.13
C HIS A 439 -12.14 -10.44 -33.65
N SER A 440 -13.16 -9.67 -34.03
CA SER A 440 -13.46 -9.36 -35.43
C SER A 440 -12.39 -8.50 -36.11
N SER A 441 -11.76 -7.59 -35.36
CA SER A 441 -10.76 -6.65 -35.91
C SER A 441 -9.50 -7.33 -36.44
N ILE A 442 -9.30 -8.61 -36.11
CA ILE A 442 -8.16 -9.42 -36.58
C ILE A 442 -8.58 -10.67 -37.34
N ALA A 443 -9.87 -10.85 -37.65
CA ALA A 443 -10.39 -12.09 -38.23
C ALA A 443 -9.77 -12.42 -39.60
N ASP A 444 -9.37 -11.39 -40.35
CA ASP A 444 -8.75 -11.46 -41.67
C ASP A 444 -7.22 -11.37 -41.63
N TRP A 445 -6.59 -11.55 -40.46
CA TRP A 445 -5.13 -11.39 -40.32
C TRP A 445 -4.30 -12.65 -40.58
N SER A 446 -4.95 -13.78 -40.91
CA SER A 446 -4.27 -15.09 -41.06
C SER A 446 -3.19 -15.10 -42.15
N ASP A 447 -3.28 -14.23 -43.15
CA ASP A 447 -2.30 -14.05 -44.23
C ASP A 447 -1.36 -12.85 -44.03
N LYS A 448 -1.52 -12.09 -42.94
CA LYS A 448 -0.85 -10.80 -42.71
C LYS A 448 0.48 -10.92 -41.97
N ARG A 449 1.40 -10.01 -42.31
CA ARG A 449 2.64 -9.72 -41.60
C ARG A 449 2.42 -8.58 -40.63
N VAL A 450 2.62 -8.83 -39.35
CA VAL A 450 2.29 -7.89 -38.27
C VAL A 450 3.54 -7.49 -37.51
N GLY A 451 3.78 -6.19 -37.35
CA GLY A 451 4.82 -5.65 -36.49
C GLY A 451 4.25 -5.17 -35.16
N VAL A 452 4.75 -5.67 -34.03
CA VAL A 452 4.40 -5.19 -32.69
C VAL A 452 5.59 -4.41 -32.12
N ILE A 453 5.38 -3.13 -31.80
CA ILE A 453 6.40 -2.25 -31.24
C ILE A 453 6.23 -2.19 -29.73
N GLY A 454 7.21 -2.74 -28.99
CA GLY A 454 7.27 -2.69 -27.53
C GLY A 454 7.47 -4.05 -26.88
N SER A 455 7.85 -4.04 -25.61
CA SER A 455 8.02 -5.23 -24.75
C SER A 455 7.48 -5.03 -23.33
N GLY A 456 6.66 -4.00 -23.12
CA GLY A 456 5.95 -3.77 -21.85
C GLY A 456 4.72 -4.66 -21.71
N SER A 457 3.96 -4.48 -20.62
CA SER A 457 2.83 -5.35 -20.25
C SER A 457 1.78 -5.53 -21.35
N THR A 458 1.55 -4.49 -22.15
CA THR A 458 0.64 -4.57 -23.29
C THR A 458 1.17 -5.47 -24.40
N ALA A 459 2.44 -5.32 -24.78
CA ALA A 459 3.05 -6.16 -25.82
C ALA A 459 3.13 -7.63 -25.38
N THR A 460 3.42 -7.88 -24.10
CA THR A 460 3.51 -9.25 -23.56
C THR A 460 2.17 -9.99 -23.57
N GLN A 461 1.05 -9.28 -23.65
CA GLN A 461 -0.29 -9.84 -23.81
C GLN A 461 -0.70 -9.96 -25.29
N ILE A 462 -0.38 -8.95 -26.09
CA ILE A 462 -0.72 -8.91 -27.53
C ILE A 462 0.02 -9.98 -28.31
N VAL A 463 1.34 -10.10 -28.14
CA VAL A 463 2.18 -11.00 -28.95
C VAL A 463 1.75 -12.47 -28.85
N PRO A 464 1.58 -13.10 -27.67
CA PRO A 464 1.13 -14.49 -27.60
C PRO A 464 -0.31 -14.66 -28.10
N THR A 465 -1.13 -13.62 -28.04
CA THR A 465 -2.50 -13.67 -28.57
C THR A 465 -2.52 -13.59 -30.10
N LEU A 466 -1.65 -12.78 -30.71
CA LEU A 466 -1.59 -12.63 -32.17
C LEU A 466 -0.79 -13.74 -32.85
N GLN A 467 0.28 -14.24 -32.23
CA GLN A 467 1.19 -15.23 -32.82
C GLN A 467 0.48 -16.41 -33.53
N PRO A 468 -0.54 -17.08 -32.94
CA PRO A 468 -1.19 -18.21 -33.61
C PRO A 468 -2.22 -17.80 -34.68
N ARG A 469 -2.44 -16.51 -34.91
CA ARG A 469 -3.53 -15.96 -35.75
C ARG A 469 -3.04 -15.17 -36.96
N VAL A 470 -1.72 -15.02 -37.13
CA VAL A 470 -1.11 -14.22 -38.20
C VAL A 470 -0.09 -15.03 -38.97
N LYS A 471 0.15 -14.66 -40.24
CA LYS A 471 1.13 -15.34 -41.09
C LYS A 471 2.55 -15.20 -40.54
N HIS A 472 2.93 -13.99 -40.14
CA HIS A 472 4.24 -13.70 -39.57
C HIS A 472 4.16 -12.53 -38.61
N LEU A 473 4.91 -12.59 -37.50
CA LEU A 473 4.94 -11.53 -36.50
C LEU A 473 6.38 -11.08 -36.22
N PHE A 474 6.62 -9.77 -36.32
CA PHE A 474 7.85 -9.13 -35.88
C PHE A 474 7.60 -8.43 -34.55
N ASN A 475 8.36 -8.77 -33.51
CA ASN A 475 8.29 -8.07 -32.23
C ASN A 475 9.53 -7.20 -32.03
N TYR A 476 9.37 -5.88 -32.13
CA TYR A 476 10.43 -4.89 -32.02
C TYR A 476 10.67 -4.52 -30.55
N VAL A 477 11.82 -4.96 -30.02
CA VAL A 477 12.15 -4.90 -28.60
C VAL A 477 13.38 -4.04 -28.37
N ARG A 478 13.18 -2.84 -27.81
CA ARG A 478 14.26 -1.90 -27.49
C ARG A 478 14.92 -2.15 -26.13
N GLY A 479 14.21 -2.76 -25.18
CA GLY A 479 14.62 -2.77 -23.77
C GLY A 479 14.60 -4.16 -23.14
N LYS A 480 15.59 -4.40 -22.29
CA LYS A 480 15.62 -5.53 -21.34
C LYS A 480 14.43 -5.45 -20.38
N THR A 481 13.84 -6.59 -20.03
CA THR A 481 12.75 -6.64 -19.04
C THR A 481 12.72 -7.99 -18.33
N TRP A 482 12.43 -7.96 -17.03
CA TRP A 482 12.13 -9.17 -16.26
C TRP A 482 10.71 -9.62 -16.59
N LEU A 483 10.54 -10.91 -16.88
CA LEU A 483 9.23 -11.56 -16.91
C LEU A 483 9.14 -12.51 -15.74
N SER A 484 8.10 -12.33 -14.92
CA SER A 484 7.93 -13.12 -13.72
C SER A 484 7.33 -14.48 -14.06
N PRO A 485 7.62 -15.52 -13.27
CA PRO A 485 6.71 -16.64 -13.15
C PRO A 485 5.34 -16.15 -12.66
N THR A 486 4.32 -16.98 -12.80
CA THR A 486 2.98 -16.73 -12.25
C THR A 486 3.07 -16.42 -10.77
N PHE A 487 2.70 -15.19 -10.39
CA PHE A 487 2.69 -14.76 -9.01
C PHE A 487 1.71 -15.60 -8.21
N LEU A 488 2.12 -16.05 -7.02
CA LEU A 488 1.28 -16.81 -6.10
C LEU A 488 0.70 -18.10 -6.67
N GLY A 489 1.19 -18.57 -7.83
CA GLY A 489 0.69 -19.79 -8.46
C GLY A 489 0.84 -21.00 -7.54
N ASP A 490 1.97 -21.09 -6.84
CA ASP A 490 2.26 -22.18 -5.91
C ASP A 490 1.34 -22.11 -4.68
N ARG A 491 1.11 -20.90 -4.15
CA ARG A 491 0.17 -20.69 -3.02
C ARG A 491 -1.27 -20.99 -3.40
N MET A 492 -1.70 -20.63 -4.60
CA MET A 492 -3.03 -21.01 -5.12
C MET A 492 -3.16 -22.52 -5.24
N SER A 493 -2.19 -23.17 -5.90
CA SER A 493 -2.16 -24.63 -6.08
C SER A 493 -2.22 -25.37 -4.75
N GLU A 494 -1.46 -24.91 -3.76
CA GLU A 494 -1.46 -25.42 -2.39
C GLU A 494 -2.85 -25.33 -1.74
N ILE A 495 -3.48 -24.15 -1.75
CA ILE A 495 -4.79 -23.95 -1.10
C ILE A 495 -5.91 -24.73 -1.82
N LEU A 496 -5.87 -24.82 -3.15
CA LEU A 496 -6.87 -25.57 -3.92
C LEU A 496 -6.64 -27.09 -3.87
N GLY A 497 -5.40 -27.53 -3.59
CA GLY A 497 -5.00 -28.94 -3.57
C GLY A 497 -4.75 -29.53 -4.97
N HIS A 498 -4.22 -28.76 -5.91
CA HIS A 498 -3.95 -29.21 -7.29
C HIS A 498 -2.50 -28.97 -7.69
N ASP A 499 -1.95 -29.86 -8.52
CA ASP A 499 -0.66 -29.66 -9.17
C ASP A 499 -0.70 -28.44 -10.12
N LYS A 500 0.44 -27.77 -10.28
CA LYS A 500 0.57 -26.62 -11.17
C LYS A 500 0.48 -27.06 -12.64
N THR A 501 -0.68 -26.87 -13.26
CA THR A 501 -0.95 -27.35 -14.63
C THR A 501 -0.77 -26.30 -15.72
N SER A 502 -0.79 -25.00 -15.39
CA SER A 502 -0.66 -23.91 -16.38
C SER A 502 -0.10 -22.60 -15.78
N ASP A 503 0.43 -21.72 -16.64
CA ASP A 503 0.92 -20.40 -16.21
C ASP A 503 -0.22 -19.42 -15.84
N ASN A 504 -1.42 -19.62 -16.37
CA ASN A 504 -2.62 -18.89 -15.95
C ASN A 504 -3.73 -19.89 -15.67
N HIS A 505 -3.87 -20.29 -14.41
CA HIS A 505 -4.84 -21.31 -14.00
C HIS A 505 -6.25 -20.93 -14.43
N ILE A 506 -6.92 -21.84 -15.13
CA ILE A 506 -8.34 -21.73 -15.47
C ILE A 506 -9.11 -22.44 -14.37
N PHE A 507 -9.94 -21.69 -13.65
CA PHE A 507 -10.73 -22.26 -12.57
C PHE A 507 -11.72 -23.27 -13.14
N THR A 508 -11.72 -24.49 -12.61
CA THR A 508 -12.66 -25.54 -12.98
C THR A 508 -14.03 -25.31 -12.33
N ASP A 509 -15.04 -26.07 -12.72
CA ASP A 509 -16.32 -26.06 -12.00
C ASP A 509 -16.16 -26.54 -10.54
N GLU A 510 -15.21 -27.44 -10.28
CA GLU A 510 -14.86 -27.88 -8.93
C GLU A 510 -14.27 -26.72 -8.12
N ASP A 511 -13.28 -26.00 -8.68
CA ASP A 511 -12.68 -24.83 -8.03
C ASP A 511 -13.75 -23.79 -7.69
N ARG A 512 -14.58 -23.42 -8.67
CA ARG A 512 -15.66 -22.44 -8.48
C ARG A 512 -16.68 -22.90 -7.45
N ASN A 513 -16.95 -24.20 -7.34
CA ASN A 513 -17.85 -24.72 -6.31
C ASN A 513 -17.23 -24.66 -4.91
N LYS A 514 -15.93 -24.96 -4.75
CA LYS A 514 -15.20 -24.77 -3.48
C LYS A 514 -15.20 -23.30 -3.07
N LEU A 515 -14.93 -22.38 -4.00
CA LEU A 515 -14.87 -20.94 -3.77
C LEU A 515 -16.23 -20.30 -3.40
N LYS A 516 -17.36 -21.03 -3.53
CA LYS A 516 -18.67 -20.56 -3.03
C LYS A 516 -18.81 -20.68 -1.52
N ASP A 517 -18.03 -21.54 -0.86
CA ASP A 517 -18.04 -21.65 0.60
C ASP A 517 -17.40 -20.38 1.23
N PRO A 518 -18.13 -19.61 2.06
CA PRO A 518 -17.62 -18.32 2.55
C PRO A 518 -16.35 -18.42 3.40
N GLU A 519 -16.23 -19.46 4.23
CA GLU A 519 -15.06 -19.63 5.10
C GLU A 519 -13.83 -20.08 4.30
N PHE A 520 -14.00 -21.03 3.37
CA PHE A 520 -12.96 -21.41 2.43
C PHE A 520 -12.51 -20.22 1.60
N TYR A 521 -13.45 -19.46 1.02
CA TYR A 521 -13.15 -18.31 0.20
C TYR A 521 -12.39 -17.22 0.97
N LYS A 522 -12.81 -16.95 2.20
CA LYS A 522 -12.12 -16.01 3.10
C LYS A 522 -10.68 -16.46 3.35
N HIS A 523 -10.46 -17.74 3.65
CA HIS A 523 -9.12 -18.29 3.84
C HIS A 523 -8.28 -18.21 2.54
N PHE A 524 -8.87 -18.58 1.40
CA PHE A 524 -8.24 -18.53 0.09
C PHE A 524 -7.79 -17.12 -0.29
N ARG A 525 -8.73 -16.15 -0.27
CA ARG A 525 -8.43 -14.75 -0.58
C ARG A 525 -7.42 -14.16 0.40
N HIS A 526 -7.59 -14.41 1.69
CA HIS A 526 -6.63 -13.93 2.71
C HIS A 526 -5.22 -14.49 2.48
N GLY A 527 -5.10 -15.78 2.16
CA GLY A 527 -3.82 -16.41 1.85
C GLY A 527 -3.14 -15.76 0.64
N LEU A 528 -3.88 -15.51 -0.44
CA LEU A 528 -3.34 -14.84 -1.63
C LEU A 528 -2.96 -13.38 -1.35
N GLU A 529 -3.79 -12.61 -0.66
CA GLU A 529 -3.48 -11.21 -0.32
C GLU A 529 -2.29 -11.11 0.64
N SER A 530 -2.17 -12.03 1.61
CA SER A 530 -1.04 -12.09 2.54
C SER A 530 0.28 -12.30 1.80
N GLU A 531 0.32 -13.27 0.89
CA GLU A 531 1.54 -13.55 0.11
C GLU A 531 1.84 -12.41 -0.88
N MET A 532 0.81 -11.79 -1.48
CA MET A 532 1.02 -10.62 -2.33
C MET A 532 1.71 -9.47 -1.59
N ASN A 533 1.30 -9.23 -0.34
CA ASN A 533 1.85 -8.15 0.47
C ASN A 533 3.27 -8.45 0.98
N SER A 534 3.64 -9.73 1.15
CA SER A 534 4.99 -10.14 1.57
C SER A 534 6.07 -9.76 0.55
N MET A 535 5.70 -9.65 -0.74
CA MET A 535 6.62 -9.33 -1.84
C MET A 535 7.23 -7.92 -1.78
N HIS A 536 6.73 -7.02 -0.92
CA HIS A 536 7.31 -5.68 -0.77
C HIS A 536 8.83 -5.72 -0.50
N LEU A 537 9.30 -6.69 0.29
CA LEU A 537 10.71 -6.79 0.68
C LEU A 537 11.65 -7.06 -0.52
N ILE A 538 11.13 -7.57 -1.63
CA ILE A 538 11.90 -7.78 -2.88
C ILE A 538 12.33 -6.44 -3.50
N THR A 539 11.62 -5.35 -3.19
CA THR A 539 11.89 -4.01 -3.72
C THR A 539 13.07 -3.32 -3.03
N ILE A 540 13.57 -3.89 -1.92
CA ILE A 540 14.66 -3.32 -1.13
C ILE A 540 16.00 -3.83 -1.68
N ARG A 541 16.84 -2.87 -2.07
CA ARG A 541 18.11 -3.13 -2.75
C ARG A 541 19.12 -3.77 -1.79
N GLY A 542 19.94 -4.68 -2.32
CA GLY A 542 21.09 -5.26 -1.61
C GLY A 542 20.75 -6.37 -0.61
N THR A 543 19.46 -6.65 -0.37
CA THR A 543 19.02 -7.75 0.50
C THR A 543 19.25 -9.11 -0.17
N ASP A 544 19.45 -10.16 0.64
CA ASP A 544 19.65 -11.51 0.10
C ASP A 544 18.39 -12.05 -0.59
N LEU A 545 17.21 -11.65 -0.10
CA LEU A 545 15.94 -11.93 -0.77
C LEU A 545 15.92 -11.37 -2.20
N GLN A 546 16.32 -10.10 -2.39
CA GLN A 546 16.35 -9.50 -3.72
C GLN A 546 17.32 -10.24 -4.66
N LYS A 547 18.53 -10.58 -4.19
CA LYS A 547 19.53 -11.33 -4.97
C LYS A 547 19.01 -12.72 -5.35
N GLN A 548 18.38 -13.41 -4.41
CA GLN A 548 17.76 -14.71 -4.64
C GLN A 548 16.67 -14.61 -5.70
N ARG A 549 15.75 -13.64 -5.60
CA ARG A 549 14.70 -13.44 -6.60
C ARG A 549 15.25 -13.13 -7.99
N GLN A 550 16.33 -12.37 -8.08
CA GLN A 550 16.99 -12.12 -9.37
C GLN A 550 17.55 -13.40 -10.00
N LYS A 551 18.15 -14.29 -9.19
CA LYS A 551 18.62 -15.61 -9.64
C LYS A 551 17.46 -16.47 -10.13
N GLU A 552 16.39 -16.59 -9.34
CA GLU A 552 15.20 -17.38 -9.68
C GLU A 552 14.55 -16.90 -10.99
N PHE A 553 14.39 -15.58 -11.17
CA PHE A 553 13.82 -15.01 -12.39
C PHE A 553 14.69 -15.28 -13.62
N LYS A 554 16.02 -15.19 -13.46
CA LYS A 554 16.97 -15.52 -14.52
C LYS A 554 16.87 -16.98 -14.93
N GLU A 555 16.88 -17.90 -13.97
CA GLU A 555 16.72 -19.34 -14.20
C GLU A 555 15.39 -19.65 -14.88
N TYR A 556 14.29 -19.04 -14.41
CA TYR A 556 12.98 -19.14 -15.03
C TYR A 556 13.02 -18.70 -16.50
N MET A 557 13.44 -17.48 -16.80
CA MET A 557 13.46 -16.97 -18.17
C MET A 557 14.35 -17.81 -19.09
N LEU A 558 15.52 -18.25 -18.64
CA LEU A 558 16.40 -19.15 -19.40
C LEU A 558 15.72 -20.50 -19.66
N SER A 559 15.00 -21.04 -18.68
CA SER A 559 14.29 -22.31 -18.82
C SER A 559 13.15 -22.23 -19.84
N ARG A 560 12.52 -21.06 -19.99
CA ARG A 560 11.44 -20.83 -20.96
C ARG A 560 12.00 -20.55 -22.36
N LEU A 561 13.19 -19.96 -22.48
CA LEU A 561 13.85 -19.62 -23.74
C LEU A 561 14.70 -20.75 -24.37
N LYS A 562 14.49 -22.01 -24.00
CA LYS A 562 15.31 -23.15 -24.43
C LYS A 562 15.41 -23.36 -25.95
N LYS A 563 14.37 -23.02 -26.73
CA LYS A 563 14.33 -23.22 -28.19
C LYS A 563 15.12 -22.13 -28.93
N LYS A 564 15.12 -20.88 -28.45
CA LYS A 564 15.94 -19.78 -29.00
C LYS A 564 16.71 -19.06 -27.87
N PRO A 565 17.75 -19.69 -27.27
CA PRO A 565 18.43 -19.17 -26.07
C PRO A 565 19.14 -17.83 -26.30
N TRP A 566 19.51 -17.52 -27.55
CA TRP A 566 20.15 -16.26 -27.91
C TRP A 566 19.29 -15.01 -27.60
N ILE A 567 17.96 -15.15 -27.52
CA ILE A 567 17.05 -14.05 -27.14
C ILE A 567 17.39 -13.52 -25.74
N ALA A 568 17.84 -14.39 -24.84
CA ALA A 568 18.21 -14.00 -23.48
C ALA A 568 19.35 -12.96 -23.46
N ASN A 569 20.24 -12.95 -24.46
CA ASN A 569 21.34 -11.99 -24.54
C ASN A 569 20.85 -10.53 -24.68
N TYR A 570 19.62 -10.34 -25.20
CA TYR A 570 19.02 -9.03 -25.43
C TYR A 570 17.88 -8.70 -24.45
N LEU A 571 17.15 -9.72 -24.00
CA LEU A 571 15.99 -9.53 -23.13
C LEU A 571 16.36 -9.46 -21.63
N MET A 572 17.42 -10.19 -21.21
CA MET A 572 17.77 -10.37 -19.80
C MET A 572 18.31 -9.07 -19.19
N PRO A 573 17.69 -8.55 -18.12
CA PRO A 573 18.19 -7.36 -17.43
C PRO A 573 19.50 -7.57 -16.66
N ASP A 574 20.24 -6.47 -16.52
CA ASP A 574 21.38 -6.28 -15.62
C ASP A 574 20.97 -5.57 -14.32
N PHE A 575 19.85 -4.86 -14.32
CA PHE A 575 19.23 -4.26 -13.14
C PHE A 575 18.42 -5.27 -12.31
N SER A 576 18.22 -4.94 -11.04
CA SER A 576 17.45 -5.72 -10.06
C SER A 576 16.02 -6.02 -10.52
N VAL A 577 15.50 -7.19 -10.14
CA VAL A 577 14.06 -7.46 -10.21
C VAL A 577 13.29 -6.36 -9.49
N THR A 578 12.08 -6.04 -9.97
CA THR A 578 11.20 -4.95 -9.50
C THR A 578 11.61 -3.52 -9.84
N CYS A 579 12.79 -3.27 -10.44
CA CYS A 579 13.14 -1.91 -10.91
C CYS A 579 12.06 -1.31 -11.85
N ARG A 580 11.34 -2.18 -12.56
CA ARG A 580 10.10 -1.90 -13.27
C ARG A 580 8.97 -2.75 -12.69
N ARG A 581 7.72 -2.38 -12.99
CA ARG A 581 6.55 -3.20 -12.66
C ARG A 581 6.77 -4.61 -13.20
N LEU A 582 6.80 -5.58 -12.31
CA LEU A 582 6.88 -6.96 -12.73
C LEU A 582 5.61 -7.31 -13.49
N THR A 583 5.78 -7.96 -14.64
CA THR A 583 4.67 -8.33 -15.50
C THR A 583 4.70 -9.85 -15.67
N PRO A 584 3.63 -10.56 -15.27
CA PRO A 584 3.45 -11.94 -15.67
C PRO A 584 3.16 -11.96 -17.18
N GLY A 585 3.86 -12.80 -17.93
CA GLY A 585 3.67 -12.90 -19.38
C GLY A 585 3.42 -14.34 -19.84
N PRO A 586 2.31 -15.00 -19.43
CA PRO A 586 1.98 -16.34 -19.89
C PRO A 586 2.04 -16.44 -21.41
N GLY A 587 2.84 -17.38 -21.93
CA GLY A 587 2.98 -17.63 -23.37
C GLY A 587 3.88 -16.64 -24.14
N TYR A 588 4.32 -15.52 -23.56
CA TYR A 588 5.12 -14.53 -24.31
C TYR A 588 6.50 -15.07 -24.70
N LEU A 589 7.23 -15.67 -23.75
CA LEU A 589 8.55 -16.24 -24.03
C LEU A 589 8.46 -17.40 -25.04
N GLU A 590 7.38 -18.17 -25.02
CA GLU A 590 7.09 -19.23 -25.98
C GLU A 590 6.81 -18.65 -27.36
N ALA A 591 5.98 -17.60 -27.43
CA ALA A 591 5.63 -16.94 -28.68
C ALA A 591 6.87 -16.36 -29.39
N LEU A 592 7.82 -15.77 -28.66
CA LEU A 592 9.08 -15.28 -29.24
C LEU A 592 9.92 -16.39 -29.91
N GLN A 593 9.69 -17.64 -29.53
CA GLN A 593 10.41 -18.81 -30.05
C GLN A 593 9.63 -19.56 -31.14
N ALA A 594 8.40 -19.14 -31.44
CA ALA A 594 7.61 -19.71 -32.51
C ALA A 594 8.30 -19.49 -33.88
N ASP A 595 7.98 -20.34 -34.84
CA ASP A 595 8.66 -20.34 -36.14
C ASP A 595 8.19 -19.18 -37.03
N ASN A 596 6.99 -18.66 -36.81
CA ASN A 596 6.43 -17.48 -37.48
C ASN A 596 6.67 -16.17 -36.72
N VAL A 597 7.61 -16.15 -35.76
CA VAL A 597 7.91 -14.96 -34.95
C VAL A 597 9.40 -14.63 -34.99
N ASP A 598 9.68 -13.38 -35.34
CA ASP A 598 10.99 -12.76 -35.25
C ASP A 598 11.06 -11.82 -34.05
N PHE A 599 11.98 -12.13 -33.13
CA PHE A 599 12.39 -11.21 -32.07
C PHE A 599 13.43 -10.24 -32.64
N VAL A 600 13.11 -8.95 -32.68
CA VAL A 600 13.93 -7.91 -33.33
C VAL A 600 14.53 -6.97 -32.26
N PRO A 601 15.77 -7.22 -31.79
CA PRO A 601 16.45 -6.40 -30.78
C PRO A 601 17.25 -5.25 -31.42
N ARG A 602 16.62 -4.50 -32.32
CA ARG A 602 17.23 -3.40 -33.09
C ARG A 602 16.37 -2.14 -33.00
N ASP A 603 17.01 -0.99 -33.17
CA ASP A 603 16.28 0.28 -33.22
C ASP A 603 15.60 0.45 -34.58
N ILE A 604 14.39 1.01 -34.53
CA ILE A 604 13.64 1.40 -35.74
C ILE A 604 14.20 2.74 -36.20
N LYS A 605 14.71 2.78 -37.43
CA LYS A 605 15.18 4.01 -38.06
C LYS A 605 14.00 4.86 -38.51
N ARG A 606 13.06 4.27 -39.24
CA ARG A 606 11.81 4.91 -39.70
C ARG A 606 10.77 3.88 -40.10
N ILE A 607 9.53 4.33 -40.21
CA ILE A 607 8.47 3.63 -40.91
C ILE A 607 8.48 4.12 -42.36
N THR A 608 8.31 3.20 -43.29
CA THR A 608 8.23 3.44 -44.74
C THR A 608 6.79 3.21 -45.21
N GLU A 609 6.49 3.48 -46.47
CA GLU A 609 5.15 3.21 -47.03
C GLU A 609 4.72 1.74 -46.92
N THR A 610 5.67 0.80 -46.89
CA THR A 610 5.39 -0.66 -46.93
C THR A 610 5.82 -1.41 -45.68
N GLY A 611 6.42 -0.76 -44.68
CA GLY A 611 6.89 -1.47 -43.48
C GLY A 611 7.88 -0.70 -42.62
N VAL A 612 8.74 -1.42 -41.90
CA VAL A 612 9.71 -0.87 -40.94
C VAL A 612 11.14 -0.99 -41.50
N GLU A 613 11.88 0.11 -41.50
CA GLU A 613 13.32 0.13 -41.78
C GLU A 613 14.08 0.20 -40.44
N LEU A 614 15.00 -0.74 -40.23
CA LEU A 614 15.89 -0.79 -39.07
C LEU A 614 17.13 0.09 -39.27
N ASP A 615 17.85 0.35 -38.18
CA ASP A 615 19.10 1.10 -38.17
C ASP A 615 20.22 0.50 -39.06
N ASP A 616 20.24 -0.82 -39.23
CA ASP A 616 21.17 -1.54 -40.10
C ASP A 616 20.76 -1.58 -41.59
N GLY A 617 19.64 -0.93 -41.95
CA GLY A 617 19.11 -0.88 -43.31
C GLY A 617 18.24 -2.08 -43.69
N THR A 618 18.05 -3.06 -42.81
CA THR A 618 17.08 -4.15 -43.01
C THR A 618 15.67 -3.56 -43.11
N HIS A 619 14.90 -4.03 -44.09
CA HIS A 619 13.51 -3.64 -44.27
C HIS A 619 12.60 -4.84 -44.03
N HIS A 620 11.64 -4.68 -43.13
CA HIS A 620 10.57 -5.63 -42.90
C HIS A 620 9.29 -5.05 -43.50
N GLU A 621 8.82 -5.63 -44.60
CA GLU A 621 7.52 -5.29 -45.13
C GLU A 621 6.40 -5.83 -44.22
N LEU A 622 5.41 -4.99 -43.92
CA LEU A 622 4.33 -5.28 -42.99
C LEU A 622 2.99 -4.86 -43.60
N ASP A 623 1.93 -5.56 -43.20
CA ASP A 623 0.55 -5.17 -43.51
C ASP A 623 -0.06 -4.38 -42.34
N VAL A 624 0.41 -4.65 -41.12
CA VAL A 624 -0.10 -4.03 -39.88
C VAL A 624 1.05 -3.67 -38.94
N ILE A 625 0.96 -2.48 -38.32
CA ILE A 625 1.83 -2.04 -37.22
C ILE A 625 0.99 -1.80 -35.97
N VAL A 626 1.35 -2.47 -34.88
CA VAL A 626 0.75 -2.33 -33.56
C VAL A 626 1.73 -1.59 -32.63
N CYS A 627 1.33 -0.41 -32.19
CA CYS A 627 2.05 0.39 -31.20
C CYS A 627 1.59 0.00 -29.79
N ALA A 628 2.38 -0.82 -29.10
CA ALA A 628 2.22 -1.14 -27.67
C ALA A 628 3.16 -0.26 -26.83
N THR A 629 3.11 1.05 -27.08
CA THR A 629 4.14 2.02 -26.68
C THR A 629 3.88 2.73 -25.35
N GLY A 630 2.83 2.32 -24.63
CA GLY A 630 2.52 2.79 -23.27
C GLY A 630 1.68 4.07 -23.23
N TYR A 631 1.84 4.82 -22.13
CA TYR A 631 1.01 5.96 -21.77
C TYR A 631 1.86 7.16 -21.39
N ASP A 632 1.25 8.34 -21.41
CA ASP A 632 1.80 9.57 -20.84
C ASP A 632 1.78 9.50 -19.31
N THR A 633 2.97 9.50 -18.72
CA THR A 633 3.20 9.42 -17.28
C THR A 633 3.74 10.72 -16.70
N SER A 634 3.50 11.86 -17.37
CA SER A 634 3.88 13.19 -16.88
C SER A 634 2.99 13.72 -15.75
N TYR A 635 1.86 13.05 -15.50
CA TYR A 635 0.79 13.52 -14.59
C TYR A 635 0.13 14.84 -14.97
N ASN A 636 0.45 15.41 -16.13
CA ASN A 636 -0.27 16.54 -16.67
C ASN A 636 -1.64 16.10 -17.17
N TYR A 637 -2.69 16.74 -16.66
CA TYR A 637 -4.04 16.51 -17.17
C TYR A 637 -4.19 17.04 -18.60
N PRO A 638 -5.09 16.46 -19.40
CA PRO A 638 -5.38 16.93 -20.75
C PRO A 638 -6.26 18.20 -20.75
N PHE A 639 -6.62 18.68 -19.57
CA PHE A 639 -7.41 19.87 -19.30
C PHE A 639 -6.66 20.77 -18.31
N SER A 640 -7.01 22.07 -18.30
CA SER A 640 -6.41 23.02 -17.37
C SER A 640 -7.02 22.89 -15.98
N VAL A 641 -6.19 22.81 -14.95
CA VAL A 641 -6.57 22.94 -13.54
C VAL A 641 -5.84 24.16 -12.98
N ILE A 642 -6.59 25.15 -12.53
CA ILE A 642 -6.08 26.46 -12.11
C ILE A 642 -6.46 26.68 -10.65
N GLY A 643 -5.45 26.74 -9.79
CA GLY A 643 -5.59 26.99 -8.35
C GLY A 643 -5.57 28.47 -8.02
N ARG A 644 -5.12 28.78 -6.79
CA ARG A 644 -5.00 30.15 -6.28
C ARG A 644 -4.04 31.01 -7.09
N GLY A 645 -4.30 32.30 -7.12
CA GLY A 645 -3.45 33.27 -7.82
C GLY A 645 -3.26 33.01 -9.32
N GLY A 646 -4.12 32.16 -9.93
CA GLY A 646 -4.01 31.77 -11.34
C GLY A 646 -2.94 30.73 -11.65
N GLN A 647 -2.31 30.11 -10.65
CA GLN A 647 -1.31 29.07 -10.87
C GLN A 647 -1.94 27.81 -11.50
N THR A 648 -1.33 27.27 -12.55
CA THR A 648 -1.80 26.01 -13.15
C THR A 648 -1.15 24.80 -12.48
N LEU A 649 -1.86 23.68 -12.39
CA LEU A 649 -1.32 22.44 -11.80
C LEU A 649 -0.13 21.92 -12.60
N LYS A 650 -0.16 22.12 -13.92
CA LYS A 650 0.95 21.79 -14.81
C LYS A 650 2.22 22.56 -14.44
N ASP A 651 2.11 23.85 -14.16
CA ASP A 651 3.25 24.67 -13.75
C ASP A 651 3.74 24.24 -12.36
N ARG A 652 2.82 23.97 -11.42
CA ARG A 652 3.15 23.45 -10.09
C ARG A 652 3.84 22.08 -10.12
N PHE A 653 3.57 21.27 -11.14
CA PHE A 653 4.20 19.96 -11.39
C PHE A 653 5.43 20.04 -12.32
N THR A 654 5.92 21.24 -12.62
CA THR A 654 7.14 21.42 -13.41
C THR A 654 8.29 21.80 -12.47
N PRO A 655 9.43 21.07 -12.49
CA PRO A 655 9.85 20.05 -13.45
C PRO A 655 9.36 18.62 -13.18
N HIS A 656 8.78 18.36 -12.00
CA HIS A 656 8.15 17.09 -11.64
C HIS A 656 6.98 17.33 -10.68
N PRO A 657 6.00 16.40 -10.62
CA PRO A 657 4.92 16.50 -9.66
C PRO A 657 5.42 16.36 -8.22
N GLU A 658 4.91 17.21 -7.35
CA GLU A 658 5.06 17.15 -5.89
C GLU A 658 3.66 17.18 -5.29
N THR A 659 3.39 16.37 -4.28
CA THR A 659 2.05 16.24 -3.70
C THR A 659 2.16 16.03 -2.19
N TYR A 660 1.09 16.32 -1.46
CA TYR A 660 0.94 15.82 -0.12
C TYR A 660 0.34 14.41 -0.18
N ILE A 661 1.15 13.41 0.20
CA ILE A 661 0.78 11.98 0.33
C ILE A 661 -0.04 11.44 -0.84
N SER A 662 0.24 11.89 -2.07
CA SER A 662 -0.41 11.48 -3.33
C SER A 662 -1.86 11.92 -3.53
N LEU A 663 -2.43 12.69 -2.61
CA LEU A 663 -3.85 13.01 -2.57
C LEU A 663 -4.16 14.45 -3.00
N CYS A 664 -3.34 15.42 -2.65
CA CYS A 664 -3.61 16.84 -2.91
C CYS A 664 -2.30 17.64 -3.02
N VAL A 665 -2.42 18.93 -3.37
CA VAL A 665 -1.29 19.82 -3.67
C VAL A 665 -1.57 21.19 -3.05
N ASP A 666 -0.54 21.86 -2.53
CA ASP A 666 -0.63 23.23 -2.02
C ASP A 666 -1.02 24.20 -3.16
N GLY A 667 -1.86 25.19 -2.87
CA GLY A 667 -2.37 26.14 -3.87
C GLY A 667 -3.57 25.64 -4.67
N PHE A 668 -4.02 24.39 -4.46
CA PHE A 668 -5.19 23.78 -5.11
C PHE A 668 -6.22 23.30 -4.07
N PRO A 669 -6.91 24.22 -3.37
CA PRO A 669 -7.81 23.84 -2.29
C PRO A 669 -8.97 22.98 -2.77
N ASN A 670 -9.44 22.07 -1.93
CA ASN A 670 -10.58 21.20 -2.19
C ASN A 670 -10.44 20.29 -3.43
N TRP A 671 -9.25 20.23 -4.04
CA TRP A 671 -8.94 19.35 -5.17
C TRP A 671 -8.15 18.15 -4.68
N PHE A 672 -8.81 16.99 -4.67
CA PHE A 672 -8.21 15.73 -4.28
C PHE A 672 -8.09 14.80 -5.49
N MET A 673 -7.09 13.92 -5.45
CA MET A 673 -6.78 12.97 -6.49
C MET A 673 -6.88 11.56 -5.93
N SER A 674 -7.51 10.66 -6.68
CA SER A 674 -7.25 9.23 -6.56
C SER A 674 -6.35 8.82 -7.71
N MET A 675 -5.34 8.02 -7.39
CA MET A 675 -4.28 7.66 -8.34
C MET A 675 -3.45 8.84 -8.87
N GLY A 676 -3.19 9.84 -8.00
CA GLY A 676 -2.29 10.94 -8.29
C GLY A 676 -0.80 10.53 -8.37
N PRO A 677 0.12 11.49 -8.49
CA PRO A 677 1.56 11.23 -8.34
C PRO A 677 1.87 10.46 -7.06
N ASN A 678 2.85 9.57 -7.12
CA ASN A 678 3.32 8.75 -6.01
C ASN A 678 2.27 7.80 -5.39
N SER A 679 1.19 7.46 -6.10
CA SER A 679 0.11 6.64 -5.54
C SER A 679 0.20 5.13 -5.80
N VAL A 680 1.07 4.71 -6.73
CA VAL A 680 1.20 3.30 -7.13
C VAL A 680 2.21 2.61 -6.24
N PHE A 681 2.25 1.29 -6.12
CA PHE A 681 3.20 0.61 -5.22
C PHE A 681 3.84 -0.57 -5.96
N GLY A 682 4.97 -1.03 -5.43
CA GLY A 682 5.76 -2.10 -6.05
C GLY A 682 5.11 -3.49 -5.98
N ALA A 683 4.34 -3.76 -4.92
CA ALA A 683 3.67 -5.05 -4.69
C ALA A 683 2.36 -4.86 -3.90
N GLY A 684 1.29 -5.57 -4.30
CA GLY A 684 -0.04 -5.51 -3.69
C GLY A 684 -1.18 -5.29 -4.70
N SER A 685 -2.38 -5.02 -4.18
CA SER A 685 -3.57 -4.72 -4.99
C SER A 685 -3.89 -3.23 -4.98
N MET A 686 -4.26 -2.69 -6.15
CA MET A 686 -4.49 -1.25 -6.31
C MET A 686 -5.84 -0.80 -5.77
N LEU A 687 -6.81 -1.72 -5.75
CA LEU A 687 -8.17 -1.40 -5.35
C LEU A 687 -8.28 -1.04 -3.87
N ILE A 688 -7.56 -1.73 -2.98
CA ILE A 688 -7.53 -1.37 -1.56
C ILE A 688 -6.92 0.03 -1.35
N VAL A 689 -5.91 0.41 -2.13
CA VAL A 689 -5.33 1.76 -2.04
C VAL A 689 -6.33 2.80 -2.53
N MET A 690 -7.00 2.57 -3.66
CA MET A 690 -8.08 3.46 -4.13
C MET A 690 -9.19 3.61 -3.09
N GLU A 691 -9.59 2.52 -2.42
CA GLU A 691 -10.58 2.57 -1.33
C GLU A 691 -10.13 3.47 -0.19
N LYS A 692 -8.85 3.38 0.23
CA LYS A 692 -8.33 4.22 1.31
C LYS A 692 -8.10 5.67 0.89
N GLN A 693 -7.71 5.93 -0.35
CA GLN A 693 -7.64 7.30 -0.89
C GLN A 693 -9.01 7.98 -0.90
N VAL A 694 -10.04 7.26 -1.36
CA VAL A 694 -11.41 7.77 -1.37
C VAL A 694 -11.92 7.98 0.07
N GLU A 695 -11.68 7.04 0.98
CA GLU A 695 -12.07 7.18 2.38
C GLU A 695 -11.39 8.40 3.04
N TYR A 696 -10.11 8.65 2.76
CA TYR A 696 -9.42 9.85 3.22
C TYR A 696 -10.10 11.12 2.69
N ALA A 697 -10.37 11.18 1.38
CA ALA A 697 -11.06 12.32 0.77
C ALA A 697 -12.45 12.56 1.39
N ILE A 698 -13.18 11.50 1.75
CA ILE A 698 -14.47 11.58 2.45
C ILE A 698 -14.29 12.12 3.86
N GLN A 699 -13.27 11.68 4.61
CA GLN A 699 -13.00 12.24 5.95
C GLN A 699 -12.74 13.75 5.88
N VAL A 700 -12.00 14.21 4.87
CA VAL A 700 -11.79 15.63 4.61
C VAL A 700 -13.10 16.34 4.26
N ALA A 701 -13.86 15.83 3.29
CA ALA A 701 -15.13 16.43 2.87
C ALA A 701 -16.15 16.49 4.02
N LYS A 702 -16.22 15.45 4.85
CA LYS A 702 -17.03 15.42 6.09
C LYS A 702 -16.60 16.51 7.07
N LYS A 703 -15.30 16.65 7.30
CA LYS A 703 -14.77 17.71 8.15
C LYS A 703 -15.20 19.07 7.60
N MET A 704 -15.10 19.28 6.28
CA MET A 704 -15.50 20.54 5.67
C MET A 704 -16.99 20.83 5.80
N GLN A 705 -17.84 19.84 5.57
CA GLN A 705 -19.28 19.95 5.70
C GLN A 705 -19.68 20.24 7.15
N ARG A 706 -19.14 19.47 8.11
CA ARG A 706 -19.45 19.61 9.54
C ARG A 706 -18.95 20.95 10.08
N GLU A 707 -17.70 21.30 9.83
CA GLU A 707 -17.03 22.43 10.48
C GLU A 707 -17.17 23.77 9.74
N HIS A 708 -18.06 23.85 8.74
CA HIS A 708 -18.26 25.06 7.93
C HIS A 708 -16.96 25.59 7.28
N ILE A 709 -16.09 24.67 6.85
CA ILE A 709 -14.85 25.02 6.15
C ILE A 709 -15.20 25.32 4.69
N LYS A 710 -14.74 26.49 4.24
CA LYS A 710 -14.82 26.97 2.86
C LYS A 710 -13.79 26.25 2.01
N SER A 711 -12.54 26.23 2.46
CA SER A 711 -11.46 25.57 1.76
C SER A 711 -10.45 24.91 2.67
N ILE A 712 -9.92 23.78 2.20
CA ILE A 712 -8.84 23.03 2.82
C ILE A 712 -7.76 22.74 1.78
N GLU A 713 -6.50 22.97 2.14
CA GLU A 713 -5.34 22.65 1.30
C GLU A 713 -4.13 22.27 2.16
N PRO A 714 -3.24 21.39 1.69
CA PRO A 714 -2.07 21.03 2.46
C PRO A 714 -1.14 22.25 2.59
N LYS A 715 -0.43 22.32 3.71
CA LYS A 715 0.64 23.30 3.91
C LYS A 715 1.78 23.03 2.92
N PHE A 716 2.43 24.11 2.48
CA PHE A 716 3.61 24.01 1.62
C PHE A 716 4.70 23.14 2.24
N GLU A 717 4.95 23.31 3.55
CA GLU A 717 5.96 22.54 4.27
C GLU A 717 5.63 21.05 4.29
N ALA A 718 4.35 20.67 4.43
CA ALA A 718 3.93 19.28 4.42
C ALA A 718 4.11 18.62 3.05
N VAL A 719 3.90 19.37 1.96
CA VAL A 719 4.19 18.89 0.59
C VAL A 719 5.70 18.70 0.40
N ARG A 720 6.51 19.69 0.77
CA ARG A 720 7.97 19.62 0.69
C ARG A 720 8.54 18.47 1.52
N ASP A 721 8.10 18.31 2.77
CA ASP A 721 8.65 17.30 3.68
C ASP A 721 8.32 15.87 3.20
N PHE A 722 7.13 15.67 2.60
CA PHE A 722 6.82 14.40 1.92
C PHE A 722 7.69 14.20 0.67
N ASP A 723 7.96 15.27 -0.08
CA ASP A 723 8.83 15.23 -1.25
C ASP A 723 10.28 14.83 -0.90
N GLU A 724 10.82 15.35 0.20
CA GLU A 724 12.12 14.96 0.74
C GLU A 724 12.11 13.50 1.25
N TYR A 725 11.02 13.07 1.89
CA TYR A 725 10.85 11.68 2.32
C TYR A 725 10.89 10.69 1.14
N LEU A 726 10.27 11.03 0.00
CA LEU A 726 10.30 10.21 -1.21
C LEU A 726 11.76 10.00 -1.68
N GLU A 727 12.55 11.06 -1.75
CA GLU A 727 13.95 10.99 -2.20
C GLU A 727 14.81 10.10 -1.31
N GLU A 728 14.68 10.21 0.02
CA GLU A 728 15.44 9.36 0.92
C GLU A 728 14.99 7.90 0.89
N TYR A 729 13.66 7.66 0.85
CA TYR A 729 13.13 6.31 0.78
C TYR A 729 13.62 5.58 -0.50
N PHE A 730 13.49 6.20 -1.66
CA PHE A 730 13.76 5.53 -2.92
C PHE A 730 15.23 5.20 -3.16
N LYS A 731 16.18 5.87 -2.48
CA LYS A 731 17.61 5.48 -2.47
C LYS A 731 17.84 4.07 -1.94
N THR A 732 16.94 3.56 -1.10
CA THR A 732 17.04 2.21 -0.52
C THR A 732 16.43 1.11 -1.42
N THR A 733 15.76 1.51 -2.50
CA THR A 733 14.96 0.61 -3.34
C THR A 733 15.62 0.30 -4.68
N THR A 734 15.12 -0.73 -5.36
CA THR A 734 15.52 -1.07 -6.73
C THR A 734 15.02 -0.07 -7.78
N PHE A 735 14.01 0.76 -7.47
CA PHE A 735 13.34 1.63 -8.44
C PHE A 735 14.22 2.75 -9.00
N THR A 736 15.28 3.11 -8.28
CA THR A 736 16.24 4.16 -8.65
C THR A 736 17.42 3.65 -9.47
N GLU A 737 17.55 2.34 -9.68
CA GLU A 737 18.60 1.78 -10.53
C GLU A 737 18.45 2.24 -12.00
N ASN A 738 19.52 2.09 -12.78
CA ASN A 738 19.57 2.47 -14.18
C ASN A 738 18.70 1.55 -15.05
N CYS A 739 17.38 1.78 -15.00
CA CYS A 739 16.38 1.06 -15.75
C CYS A 739 15.28 2.01 -16.21
N ARG A 740 15.02 2.03 -17.52
CA ARG A 740 13.96 2.87 -18.11
C ARG A 740 12.58 2.46 -17.61
N SER A 741 11.91 3.32 -16.83
CA SER A 741 10.60 3.00 -16.25
C SER A 741 9.65 4.18 -16.33
N TRP A 742 8.35 3.89 -16.48
CA TRP A 742 7.30 4.90 -16.36
C TRP A 742 7.23 5.48 -14.93
N TYR A 743 7.74 4.77 -13.93
CA TYR A 743 7.94 5.28 -12.57
C TYR A 743 8.77 6.58 -12.54
N LYS A 744 9.66 6.74 -13.52
CA LYS A 744 10.60 7.87 -13.68
C LYS A 744 10.28 8.67 -14.96
N MET A 745 9.00 8.80 -15.30
CA MET A 745 8.53 9.48 -16.51
C MET A 745 9.18 8.96 -17.82
N GLY A 746 9.43 7.65 -17.88
CA GLY A 746 10.02 7.01 -19.06
C GLY A 746 11.54 7.23 -19.20
N LYS A 747 12.22 7.72 -18.17
CA LYS A 747 13.68 7.88 -18.10
C LYS A 747 14.36 6.67 -17.45
N ALA A 748 15.63 6.47 -17.76
CA ALA A 748 16.46 5.42 -17.15
C ALA A 748 16.88 5.77 -15.72
N GLU A 749 17.18 7.04 -15.51
CA GLU A 749 17.53 7.64 -14.22
C GLU A 749 16.67 8.89 -14.01
N GLY A 750 16.40 9.21 -12.75
CA GLY A 750 15.59 10.37 -12.37
C GLY A 750 14.65 10.07 -11.21
N ARG A 751 13.93 11.12 -10.79
CA ARG A 751 12.97 11.08 -9.68
C ARG A 751 11.87 10.04 -9.92
N VAL A 752 11.56 9.28 -8.86
CA VAL A 752 10.44 8.35 -8.85
C VAL A 752 9.16 9.12 -8.54
N VAL A 753 8.33 9.32 -9.56
CA VAL A 753 7.06 10.08 -9.47
C VAL A 753 5.84 9.16 -9.47
N GLY A 754 6.01 7.90 -9.86
CA GLY A 754 4.90 6.96 -10.00
C GLY A 754 4.51 6.26 -8.71
N LEU A 755 5.49 6.05 -7.83
CA LEU A 755 5.37 5.11 -6.72
C LEU A 755 5.23 5.80 -5.35
N TRP A 756 4.50 5.14 -4.47
CA TRP A 756 4.37 5.38 -3.05
C TRP A 756 5.65 4.91 -2.35
N PRO A 757 6.16 5.68 -1.37
CA PRO A 757 7.38 5.33 -0.65
C PRO A 757 7.08 4.29 0.45
N GLY A 758 6.70 3.08 0.06
CA GLY A 758 6.38 2.02 1.00
C GLY A 758 5.58 0.87 0.41
N SER A 759 5.09 0.00 1.29
CA SER A 759 4.24 -1.14 0.94
C SER A 759 2.77 -0.74 0.79
N THR A 760 1.97 -1.64 0.20
CA THR A 760 0.50 -1.51 0.20
C THR A 760 -0.07 -1.38 1.62
N LEU A 761 0.47 -2.14 2.59
CA LEU A 761 0.04 -2.06 3.99
C LEU A 761 0.43 -0.72 4.64
N HIS A 762 1.59 -0.17 4.28
CA HIS A 762 2.04 1.14 4.75
C HIS A 762 1.07 2.23 4.32
N VAL A 763 0.75 2.34 3.01
CA VAL A 763 -0.18 3.36 2.52
C VAL A 763 -1.59 3.18 3.09
N VAL A 764 -2.06 1.94 3.28
CA VAL A 764 -3.33 1.66 3.93
C VAL A 764 -3.36 2.20 5.36
N LYS A 765 -2.27 2.04 6.12
CA LYS A 765 -2.15 2.61 7.47
C LYS A 765 -2.04 4.13 7.47
N THR A 766 -1.28 4.71 6.54
CA THR A 766 -1.15 6.17 6.41
C THR A 766 -2.50 6.85 6.19
N PHE A 767 -3.34 6.31 5.30
CA PHE A 767 -4.63 6.93 4.96
C PHE A 767 -5.75 6.67 5.98
N GLN A 768 -5.52 5.87 7.02
CA GLN A 768 -6.54 5.65 8.06
C GLN A 768 -6.81 6.90 8.90
N ASN A 769 -5.79 7.73 9.14
CA ASN A 769 -5.88 8.86 10.06
C ASN A 769 -5.32 10.12 9.40
N PRO A 770 -6.18 11.01 8.86
CA PRO A 770 -5.74 12.31 8.37
C PRO A 770 -5.02 13.12 9.46
N ARG A 771 -3.86 13.68 9.12
CA ARG A 771 -3.11 14.61 9.97
C ARG A 771 -3.63 16.02 9.76
N TRP A 772 -4.55 16.46 10.62
CA TRP A 772 -5.23 17.75 10.48
C TRP A 772 -4.29 18.95 10.64
N GLU A 773 -3.16 18.77 11.31
CA GLU A 773 -2.12 19.78 11.50
C GLU A 773 -1.35 20.11 10.21
N ASP A 774 -1.41 19.24 9.20
CA ASP A 774 -0.70 19.39 7.93
C ASP A 774 -1.48 20.28 6.92
N TYR A 775 -2.67 20.78 7.30
CA TYR A 775 -3.56 21.55 6.44
C TYR A 775 -3.75 23.00 6.90
N ASN A 776 -3.98 23.88 5.91
CA ASN A 776 -4.54 25.20 6.09
C ASN A 776 -6.06 25.17 5.89
N TYR A 777 -6.78 26.00 6.64
CA TYR A 777 -8.24 26.07 6.61
C TYR A 777 -8.69 27.51 6.40
N GLU A 778 -9.66 27.72 5.51
CA GLU A 778 -10.49 28.92 5.48
C GLU A 778 -11.92 28.54 5.82
N PHE A 779 -12.56 29.31 6.70
CA PHE A 779 -13.95 29.11 7.07
C PHE A 779 -14.87 29.94 6.16
N LEU A 780 -16.13 29.54 6.04
CA LEU A 780 -17.11 30.34 5.31
C LEU A 780 -17.38 31.65 6.07
N ASP A 781 -17.07 32.78 5.45
CA ASP A 781 -17.23 34.13 6.00
C ASP A 781 -18.70 34.56 6.02
N SER A 782 -19.50 33.98 6.91
CA SER A 782 -20.80 34.56 7.25
C SER A 782 -21.43 33.81 8.41
N VAL A 783 -21.19 34.29 9.62
CA VAL A 783 -22.29 34.31 10.58
C VAL A 783 -22.83 35.73 10.55
N PRO A 784 -23.93 36.01 9.83
CA PRO A 784 -24.47 37.36 9.73
C PRO A 784 -24.61 38.01 11.11
N GLY A 785 -23.89 39.12 11.32
CA GLY A 785 -23.87 39.85 12.59
C GLY A 785 -22.90 39.32 13.67
N SER A 786 -21.97 38.41 13.36
CA SER A 786 -20.87 38.05 14.26
C SER A 786 -19.70 39.02 14.20
N ARG A 787 -18.87 39.03 15.26
CA ARG A 787 -17.65 39.86 15.38
C ARG A 787 -16.46 39.33 14.56
N GLY A 788 -16.67 38.33 13.71
CA GLY A 788 -15.65 37.61 12.97
C GLY A 788 -15.93 36.10 12.85
N PRO A 789 -14.94 35.31 12.42
CA PRO A 789 -15.07 33.87 12.26
C PRO A 789 -15.40 33.18 13.60
N ASN A 790 -16.52 32.47 13.65
CA ASN A 790 -16.87 31.66 14.82
C ASN A 790 -16.39 30.21 14.60
N ARG A 791 -15.24 29.86 15.21
CA ARG A 791 -14.68 28.50 15.15
C ARG A 791 -15.59 27.40 15.73
N PHE A 792 -16.58 27.78 16.53
CA PHE A 792 -17.54 26.88 17.17
C PHE A 792 -18.92 26.93 16.50
N TYR A 793 -19.05 27.58 15.33
CA TYR A 793 -20.32 27.67 14.62
C TYR A 793 -20.91 26.28 14.31
N TRP A 794 -20.05 25.29 14.07
CA TRP A 794 -20.41 23.90 13.79
C TRP A 794 -21.09 23.17 14.96
N LEU A 795 -21.03 23.69 16.19
CA LEU A 795 -21.82 23.16 17.31
C LEU A 795 -23.32 23.42 17.14
N GLY A 796 -23.70 24.24 16.16
CA GLY A 796 -25.10 24.48 15.82
C GLY A 796 -25.82 25.30 16.89
N ASP A 797 -27.10 25.00 17.06
CA ASP A 797 -28.01 25.61 18.04
C ASP A 797 -27.99 24.91 19.41
N GLY A 798 -27.12 23.90 19.59
CA GLY A 798 -27.03 23.09 20.80
C GLY A 798 -27.94 21.86 20.81
N SER A 799 -28.56 21.49 19.68
CA SER A 799 -29.38 20.29 19.54
C SER A 799 -28.80 19.27 18.55
N THR A 800 -29.21 18.01 18.69
CA THR A 800 -29.18 16.99 17.62
C THR A 800 -30.48 17.04 16.80
N TYR A 801 -30.45 16.51 15.57
CA TYR A 801 -31.59 16.50 14.66
C TYR A 801 -32.78 15.77 15.28
N ASN A 802 -32.55 14.64 15.93
CA ASN A 802 -33.60 13.84 16.57
C ASN A 802 -34.25 14.54 17.78
N GLU A 803 -33.49 15.35 18.52
CA GLU A 803 -34.04 16.19 19.61
C GLU A 803 -34.90 17.32 19.03
N LYS A 804 -34.41 17.97 17.98
CA LYS A 804 -35.08 19.10 17.35
C LYS A 804 -36.39 18.72 16.64
N HIS A 805 -36.41 17.57 15.98
CA HIS A 805 -37.54 17.13 15.14
C HIS A 805 -38.40 16.02 15.75
N LEU A 806 -37.98 15.42 16.87
CA LEU A 806 -38.69 14.32 17.55
C LEU A 806 -38.90 13.07 16.67
N THR A 807 -38.01 12.82 15.70
CA THR A 807 -38.19 11.80 14.66
C THR A 807 -37.45 10.47 14.87
N GLY A 808 -36.46 10.40 15.78
CA GLY A 808 -35.58 9.24 15.91
C GLY A 808 -35.29 8.83 17.35
N ASP A 809 -34.45 7.80 17.48
CA ASP A 809 -33.95 7.32 18.77
C ASP A 809 -33.01 8.37 19.39
N ARG A 810 -33.37 8.85 20.58
CA ARG A 810 -32.60 9.84 21.35
C ARG A 810 -31.63 9.17 22.33
N ALA A 811 -31.66 7.84 22.42
CA ALA A 811 -30.71 7.01 23.14
C ALA A 811 -29.95 6.08 22.18
N TRP A 812 -29.75 6.51 20.93
CA TRP A 812 -29.13 5.71 19.87
C TRP A 812 -27.74 5.17 20.24
N TYR A 813 -27.03 5.87 21.12
CA TYR A 813 -25.73 5.46 21.66
C TYR A 813 -25.80 4.21 22.57
N LEU A 814 -27.00 3.69 22.85
CA LEU A 814 -27.23 2.42 23.55
C LEU A 814 -27.64 1.29 22.60
N ARG A 815 -27.70 1.53 21.29
CA ARG A 815 -27.98 0.45 20.32
C ARG A 815 -26.83 -0.55 20.29
N ASP A 816 -27.17 -1.82 20.04
CA ASP A 816 -26.20 -2.91 19.99
C ASP A 816 -25.06 -2.68 18.98
N ASP A 817 -25.29 -1.89 17.93
CA ASP A 817 -24.29 -1.53 16.91
C ASP A 817 -23.42 -0.31 17.26
N GLU A 818 -23.76 0.44 18.32
CA GLU A 818 -23.06 1.66 18.75
C GLU A 818 -22.31 1.47 20.08
N VAL A 819 -22.76 0.53 20.93
CA VAL A 819 -22.10 0.22 22.21
C VAL A 819 -20.83 -0.59 21.96
N ASP A 820 -19.67 0.06 22.12
CA ASP A 820 -18.38 -0.61 22.21
C ASP A 820 -18.25 -1.29 23.59
N ILE A 821 -18.56 -2.60 23.65
CA ILE A 821 -18.42 -3.40 24.86
C ILE A 821 -16.94 -3.81 25.00
N PRO A 822 -16.18 -3.25 25.96
CA PRO A 822 -14.79 -3.61 26.13
C PRO A 822 -14.68 -5.09 26.52
N PRO A 823 -13.74 -5.85 25.94
CA PRO A 823 -13.51 -7.22 26.35
C PRO A 823 -13.08 -7.23 27.82
N VAL A 824 -13.63 -8.14 28.61
CA VAL A 824 -13.14 -8.40 29.96
C VAL A 824 -11.75 -9.03 29.81
N PRO A 825 -10.67 -8.42 30.34
CA PRO A 825 -9.34 -9.00 30.27
C PRO A 825 -9.32 -10.41 30.89
N GLU A 826 -8.71 -11.37 30.20
CA GLU A 826 -8.51 -12.75 30.69
C GLU A 826 -7.41 -12.85 31.75
#